data_AF-A0A418MKJ9-F1
#
_entry.id   AF-A0A418MKJ9-F1
#
_cell.length_a   1.000
_cell.length_b   1.000
_cell.length_c   1.000
_cell.angle_alpha   90.00
_cell.angle_beta   90.00
_cell.angle_gamma   90.00
#
_symmetry.space_group_name_H-M   'P 1'
#
loop_
_entity.id
_entity.type
_entity.pdbx_description
1 polymer ?
#
loop_
_entity_poly.entity_id
_entity_poly.type
_entity_poly.pdbx_seq_one_letter_code
_entity_poly.pdbx_strand_id
1 'polypeptide(L)'
;MCCPPSPWETEPNFRNRYCGLIGCCWAGVWKDGAGWTAPLDCWRHMALSVWPGWRQCCGWPTGGLLHRRRTLMAEDESAQASDRETLGTELHVLDFPGMAPVPLSRYLKGLGLLRLVAEQRDPDAVGWWQGEQFHLATVLNRGELESFFLDQYRPTPIVTPWNGGSGFYGRDEALSVIANSQTQRWSVYRQTIATARSILSDLDLQGKPDKADKRELVQACRNRLPDEAVAWMDATIVLTASDVAFPPLTGTGGNDGNLEFTNNFMQRLANLMSPGNGEQTPDSRGWLQSSLWGNPAPGLVKGAIGQFSPGEAGGPNASSGFSGDSLVNPWDFVLMLEGVLLFAAATAKRLDSSSKAMLSAPFTVYSSGVGNGSTAETDEGSAARAETWLPMWSKPASLAEVAHLFREGRAQVSGNRVRRNARNGVDFARACATLAVDRGIDSFQRYSFLMRAGKAYLAVPLTRFAVRRQAYAELLTELDTWLDGFARMANDKNAAHSFPSALRRIRQSIFDYCQYGGPRRMQSLLIAVGQAEQLMVHTPRAREGVRPLVLKNPQWWEAAEDASEEFRLAQAFVSLRAGDAGAIRSFLSPVDPTKYWQWIEQEDTARVVWQSGPLTHNLVAVLQRRLLEGVRKANASESSDTRPSTKELGGSKPFAGRVSVPLASVLNFVYGRVSDVRLGELIWGLLPLAGVNPPSKSQHELRALQAVGSWEIPIPWAYAVSKLVCSSNVQLARVFGISQVPVPAELIPRLNSGRVEDASHVAVRRLQASGLSSPFFHLKRIPITPQVEGLRLAASLVFPLSTSDLRHLAIRTGVIAEEKEKEVPVLE
;
A
#
# COMPACT_ATOMS: atom_id res chain seq x y z
N MET A 1 28.78 -66.72 -16.62
CA MET A 1 27.43 -66.85 -16.02
C MET A 1 27.19 -65.66 -15.09
N CYS A 2 25.94 -65.40 -14.70
CA CYS A 2 25.44 -64.04 -14.47
C CYS A 2 25.83 -63.34 -13.15
N CYS A 3 26.22 -62.07 -13.31
CA CYS A 3 25.96 -60.84 -12.53
C CYS A 3 26.15 -60.73 -10.99
N PRO A 4 26.48 -59.51 -10.47
CA PRO A 4 27.24 -59.35 -9.23
C PRO A 4 26.57 -58.30 -8.27
N PRO A 5 27.26 -57.42 -7.49
CA PRO A 5 27.27 -57.54 -6.02
C PRO A 5 26.86 -56.26 -5.24
N SER A 6 26.92 -56.30 -3.90
CA SER A 6 26.85 -55.12 -3.01
C SER A 6 27.75 -55.23 -1.76
N PRO A 7 28.22 -54.08 -1.25
CA PRO A 7 28.44 -53.80 0.19
C PRO A 7 27.86 -52.39 0.53
N TRP A 8 28.06 -51.70 1.68
CA TRP A 8 28.92 -51.87 2.86
C TRP A 8 28.19 -51.43 4.17
N GLU A 9 28.48 -52.14 5.27
CA GLU A 9 29.14 -51.69 6.53
C GLU A 9 29.16 -50.19 6.96
N THR A 10 29.22 -49.77 8.24
CA THR A 10 29.12 -50.43 9.58
C THR A 10 28.90 -49.40 10.73
N GLU A 11 27.99 -49.72 11.67
CA GLU A 11 28.09 -49.74 13.17
C GLU A 11 28.66 -48.60 14.09
N PRO A 12 28.43 -48.62 15.44
CA PRO A 12 28.17 -47.41 16.27
C PRO A 12 29.06 -47.20 17.54
N ASN A 13 28.81 -46.16 18.37
CA ASN A 13 29.01 -46.18 19.86
C ASN A 13 28.48 -44.99 20.72
N PHE A 14 28.76 -45.02 22.05
CA PHE A 14 28.02 -44.42 23.20
C PHE A 14 28.65 -43.17 23.93
N ARG A 15 27.79 -42.30 24.51
CA ARG A 15 27.86 -41.47 25.78
C ARG A 15 29.05 -40.52 26.20
N ASN A 16 28.65 -39.31 26.65
CA ASN A 16 28.92 -38.59 27.95
C ASN A 16 29.97 -37.43 28.16
N ARG A 17 29.42 -36.30 28.69
CA ARG A 17 29.86 -35.42 29.84
C ARG A 17 30.84 -34.23 29.72
N TYR A 18 30.49 -33.19 30.51
CA TYR A 18 31.25 -32.15 31.24
C TYR A 18 30.79 -30.68 31.11
N CYS A 19 31.20 -29.84 32.08
CA CYS A 19 30.35 -28.88 32.81
C CYS A 19 31.12 -27.71 33.48
N GLY A 20 30.39 -26.70 34.00
CA GLY A 20 30.87 -25.58 34.85
C GLY A 20 30.92 -24.23 34.11
N LEU A 21 30.59 -23.05 34.66
CA LEU A 21 30.37 -22.54 36.05
C LEU A 21 29.13 -21.59 36.12
N ILE A 22 28.25 -21.63 37.15
CA ILE A 22 28.16 -20.77 38.39
C ILE A 22 27.89 -19.25 38.14
N GLY A 23 26.95 -18.55 38.80
CA GLY A 23 26.07 -18.89 39.95
C GLY A 23 24.77 -18.03 40.04
N CYS A 24 23.72 -18.48 40.76
CA CYS A 24 23.30 -18.06 42.13
C CYS A 24 22.50 -16.72 42.19
N CYS A 25 21.35 -16.54 42.85
CA CYS A 25 20.63 -17.24 43.96
C CYS A 25 19.13 -17.46 43.60
N TRP A 26 18.43 -18.53 44.01
CA TRP A 26 17.72 -18.76 45.32
C TRP A 26 16.82 -17.61 45.78
N ALA A 27 15.57 -17.80 46.26
CA ALA A 27 14.94 -19.01 46.83
C ALA A 27 13.45 -19.18 46.38
N GLY A 28 12.81 -20.29 46.77
CA GLY A 28 11.37 -20.55 46.51
C GLY A 28 10.70 -21.35 47.64
N VAL A 29 9.41 -21.63 47.50
CA VAL A 29 8.66 -22.68 48.25
C VAL A 29 7.58 -23.26 47.32
N TRP A 30 7.37 -24.57 47.39
CA TRP A 30 6.24 -25.29 46.78
C TRP A 30 5.49 -26.02 47.90
N LYS A 31 4.16 -26.14 47.82
CA LYS A 31 3.42 -27.22 48.49
C LYS A 31 2.05 -27.48 47.86
N ASP A 32 1.87 -28.73 47.45
CA ASP A 32 0.70 -29.62 47.48
C ASP A 32 -0.72 -29.08 47.21
N GLY A 33 -1.45 -29.77 46.33
CA GLY A 33 -2.78 -29.38 45.87
C GLY A 33 -3.94 -30.22 46.40
N ALA A 34 -5.16 -29.74 46.14
CA ALA A 34 -6.41 -30.50 46.28
C ALA A 34 -7.53 -29.86 45.43
N GLY A 35 -8.46 -30.69 44.95
CA GLY A 35 -9.87 -30.33 44.71
C GLY A 35 -10.21 -29.30 43.63
N TRP A 36 -10.54 -29.77 42.42
CA TRP A 36 -11.32 -28.96 41.47
C TRP A 36 -12.78 -28.83 41.96
N THR A 37 -13.20 -27.60 42.26
CA THR A 37 -14.61 -27.22 42.32
C THR A 37 -14.81 -25.93 41.52
N ALA A 38 -15.82 -25.91 40.65
CA ALA A 38 -16.30 -24.72 39.96
C ALA A 38 -17.52 -24.18 40.76
N PRO A 39 -17.91 -22.89 40.66
CA PRO A 39 -18.42 -22.34 39.39
C PRO A 39 -18.15 -20.83 39.14
N LEU A 40 -18.81 -20.35 38.09
CA LEU A 40 -18.93 -18.96 37.64
C LEU A 40 -19.15 -17.94 38.77
N ASP A 41 -18.33 -16.87 38.79
CA ASP A 41 -18.78 -15.45 38.66
C ASP A 41 -17.63 -14.48 39.00
N CYS A 42 -16.87 -14.00 37.99
CA CYS A 42 -15.93 -12.86 38.18
C CYS A 42 -15.37 -12.18 36.90
N TRP A 43 -16.06 -12.20 35.75
CA TRP A 43 -15.59 -11.51 34.53
C TRP A 43 -16.68 -10.67 33.85
N ARG A 44 -17.27 -9.71 34.59
CA ARG A 44 -18.26 -8.77 34.03
C ARG A 44 -18.15 -7.30 34.46
N HIS A 45 -17.08 -6.89 35.15
CA HIS A 45 -16.84 -5.48 35.53
C HIS A 45 -15.36 -5.07 35.45
N MET A 46 -14.78 -5.03 34.23
CA MET A 46 -13.56 -4.24 33.94
C MET A 46 -13.33 -4.08 32.42
N ALA A 47 -14.14 -3.24 31.75
CA ALA A 47 -13.95 -2.91 30.33
C ALA A 47 -14.62 -1.59 29.86
N LEU A 48 -14.88 -0.62 30.75
CA LEU A 48 -15.43 0.70 30.37
C LEU A 48 -14.87 1.83 31.26
N SER A 49 -13.58 2.13 31.13
CA SER A 49 -12.98 3.42 31.49
C SER A 49 -11.51 3.49 31.05
N VAL A 50 -10.99 4.72 30.87
CA VAL A 50 -9.56 5.08 30.67
C VAL A 50 -8.98 4.87 29.26
N TRP A 51 -9.33 5.79 28.36
CA TRP A 51 -8.38 6.53 27.51
C TRP A 51 -8.92 7.97 27.41
N PRO A 52 -8.11 9.04 27.22
CA PRO A 52 -6.71 9.02 26.80
C PRO A 52 -5.74 9.71 27.80
N GLY A 53 -4.60 9.05 28.04
CA GLY A 53 -3.45 9.67 28.68
C GLY A 53 -2.17 9.05 28.12
N TRP A 54 -1.62 9.67 27.06
CA TRP A 54 -0.21 9.58 26.59
C TRP A 54 -0.05 10.49 25.36
N ARG A 55 -0.12 11.80 25.62
CA ARG A 55 0.25 12.88 24.70
C ARG A 55 1.09 13.93 25.44
N GLN A 56 2.11 13.48 26.17
CA GLN A 56 3.15 14.27 26.81
C GLN A 56 4.29 13.32 27.23
N CYS A 57 5.53 13.82 27.29
CA CYS A 57 6.81 13.11 27.45
C CYS A 57 7.55 12.73 26.16
N CYS A 58 7.81 13.75 25.31
CA CYS A 58 9.02 13.87 24.48
C CYS A 58 9.14 15.32 23.92
N GLY A 59 8.93 16.31 24.80
CA GLY A 59 9.31 17.70 24.53
C GLY A 59 10.60 17.99 25.27
N TRP A 60 11.67 18.35 24.55
CA TRP A 60 12.93 18.82 25.14
C TRP A 60 13.10 20.32 24.86
N PRO A 61 13.81 21.06 25.74
CA PRO A 61 13.76 22.52 25.73
C PRO A 61 14.86 23.16 24.90
N THR A 62 14.55 23.56 23.67
CA THR A 62 15.26 24.62 22.93
C THR A 62 14.24 25.47 22.17
N GLY A 63 14.30 26.80 22.31
CA GLY A 63 13.46 27.71 21.52
C GLY A 63 12.64 28.78 22.26
N GLY A 64 13.22 29.48 23.25
CA GLY A 64 12.58 30.66 23.86
C GLY A 64 12.30 31.83 22.90
N LEU A 65 12.89 31.81 21.69
CA LEU A 65 12.77 32.86 20.67
C LEU A 65 11.82 32.51 19.50
N LEU A 66 11.40 31.24 19.35
CA LEU A 66 10.64 30.79 18.17
C LEU A 66 9.14 31.09 18.23
N HIS A 67 8.57 31.38 19.41
CA HIS A 67 7.11 31.54 19.54
C HIS A 67 6.57 32.84 18.92
N ARG A 68 7.41 33.88 18.75
CA ARG A 68 7.03 35.14 18.10
C ARG A 68 7.04 35.09 16.56
N ARG A 69 7.68 34.09 15.95
CA ARG A 69 7.80 33.97 14.48
C ARG A 69 6.62 33.25 13.81
N ARG A 70 5.71 32.62 14.57
CA ARG A 70 4.56 31.88 13.98
C ARG A 70 3.35 32.73 13.61
N THR A 71 3.26 33.96 14.10
CA THR A 71 2.08 34.83 13.92
C THR A 71 2.19 35.82 12.76
N LEU A 72 3.36 35.95 12.11
CA LEU A 72 3.62 36.90 11.01
C LEU A 72 3.39 36.32 9.61
N MET A 73 2.83 35.11 9.48
CA MET A 73 2.58 34.44 8.18
C MET A 73 1.10 34.07 7.98
N ALA A 74 0.19 34.79 8.64
CA ALA A 74 -1.26 34.59 8.52
C ALA A 74 -2.01 35.81 7.95
N GLU A 75 -1.39 37.00 7.94
CA GLU A 75 -1.99 38.26 7.50
C GLU A 75 -0.91 39.09 6.80
N ASP A 76 -0.96 39.17 5.47
CA ASP A 76 -0.45 40.35 4.74
C ASP A 76 -1.08 40.47 3.34
N GLU A 77 -2.35 40.85 3.30
CA GLU A 77 -2.85 41.74 2.25
C GLU A 77 -3.24 43.06 2.93
N SER A 78 -2.52 44.13 2.59
CA SER A 78 -2.73 45.54 2.97
C SER A 78 -2.36 46.01 4.39
N ALA A 79 -1.20 46.68 4.50
CA ALA A 79 -1.08 48.00 5.15
C ALA A 79 0.22 48.73 4.72
N GLN A 80 0.17 50.06 4.60
CA GLN A 80 1.35 50.90 4.35
C GLN A 80 2.00 51.40 5.65
N ALA A 81 3.33 51.40 5.66
CA ALA A 81 4.28 52.22 6.43
C ALA A 81 3.81 52.99 7.70
N SER A 82 4.46 52.70 8.83
CA SER A 82 5.01 53.75 9.72
C SER A 82 6.12 53.21 10.63
N ASP A 83 7.19 53.99 10.78
CA ASP A 83 8.43 53.75 11.50
C ASP A 83 8.37 52.93 12.80
N ARG A 84 9.31 51.98 12.92
CA ARG A 84 9.94 51.59 14.19
C ARG A 84 11.31 50.95 13.95
N GLU A 85 12.37 51.73 14.15
CA GLU A 85 13.74 51.23 14.16
C GLU A 85 13.94 50.25 15.33
N THR A 86 13.96 48.97 15.00
CA THR A 86 14.81 47.98 15.67
C THR A 86 15.64 47.32 14.60
N LEU A 87 16.96 47.24 14.80
CA LEU A 87 17.91 46.51 13.96
C LEU A 87 17.64 44.98 14.03
N GLY A 88 16.51 44.56 13.49
CA GLY A 88 16.26 43.19 13.09
C GLY A 88 16.69 43.04 11.64
N THR A 89 17.53 42.04 11.35
CA THR A 89 17.90 41.69 9.98
C THR A 89 16.63 41.40 9.19
N GLU A 90 16.41 42.13 8.11
CA GLU A 90 15.24 41.93 7.25
C GLU A 90 15.28 40.52 6.66
N LEU A 91 14.15 39.80 6.75
CA LEU A 91 14.06 38.42 6.27
C LEU A 91 13.34 38.43 4.92
N HIS A 92 14.06 38.13 3.86
CA HIS A 92 13.51 38.06 2.51
C HIS A 92 13.02 36.64 2.22
N VAL A 93 11.81 36.52 1.66
CA VAL A 93 11.31 35.29 1.04
C VAL A 93 11.55 35.39 -0.47
N LEU A 94 12.23 34.39 -1.03
CA LEU A 94 12.64 34.35 -2.43
C LEU A 94 12.05 33.13 -3.14
N ASP A 95 11.39 33.37 -4.27
CA ASP A 95 10.83 32.34 -5.16
C ASP A 95 11.85 31.89 -6.21
N PHE A 96 12.01 30.58 -6.41
CA PHE A 96 12.96 30.02 -7.39
C PHE A 96 12.25 29.25 -8.52
N PRO A 97 11.68 29.94 -9.53
CA PRO A 97 11.04 29.28 -10.67
C PRO A 97 11.99 28.44 -11.53
N GLY A 98 13.32 28.62 -11.40
CA GLY A 98 14.33 27.73 -11.97
C GLY A 98 14.47 26.37 -11.24
N MET A 99 13.75 26.18 -10.13
CA MET A 99 13.84 25.01 -9.23
C MET A 99 12.45 24.42 -8.96
N ALA A 100 12.00 23.56 -9.86
CA ALA A 100 10.77 22.77 -9.70
C ALA A 100 11.05 21.37 -9.09
N PRO A 101 10.05 20.69 -8.49
CA PRO A 101 10.18 19.31 -7.99
C PRO A 101 10.50 18.24 -9.06
N VAL A 102 10.31 18.60 -10.35
CA VAL A 102 10.55 17.74 -11.52
C VAL A 102 11.21 18.60 -12.61
N PRO A 103 12.24 18.10 -13.34
CA PRO A 103 12.94 16.81 -13.18
C PRO A 103 13.81 16.75 -11.91
N LEU A 104 14.39 15.57 -11.66
CA LEU A 104 15.20 15.27 -10.47
C LEU A 104 16.36 16.27 -10.28
N SER A 105 16.98 16.73 -11.36
CA SER A 105 18.02 17.77 -11.31
C SER A 105 17.55 19.05 -10.60
N ARG A 106 16.33 19.52 -10.90
CA ARG A 106 15.76 20.74 -10.31
C ARG A 106 15.37 20.58 -8.84
N TYR A 107 14.86 19.41 -8.46
CA TYR A 107 14.64 19.09 -7.05
C TYR A 107 15.96 19.16 -6.25
N LEU A 108 17.01 18.53 -6.78
CA LEU A 108 18.33 18.52 -6.15
C LEU A 108 18.95 19.93 -6.10
N LYS A 109 18.78 20.76 -7.13
CA LYS A 109 19.23 22.17 -7.10
C LYS A 109 18.64 22.95 -5.93
N GLY A 110 17.35 22.78 -5.62
CA GLY A 110 16.71 23.43 -4.46
C GLY A 110 17.34 23.00 -3.13
N LEU A 111 17.63 21.71 -2.99
CA LEU A 111 18.38 21.19 -1.85
C LEU A 111 19.80 21.78 -1.76
N GLY A 112 20.51 21.87 -2.89
CA GLY A 112 21.86 22.45 -2.96
C GLY A 112 21.89 23.94 -2.61
N LEU A 113 20.90 24.69 -3.09
CA LEU A 113 20.72 26.11 -2.75
C LEU A 113 20.56 26.30 -1.23
N LEU A 114 19.62 25.61 -0.60
CA LEU A 114 19.41 25.67 0.85
C LEU A 114 20.69 25.30 1.61
N ARG A 115 21.35 24.21 1.20
CA ARG A 115 22.59 23.73 1.83
C ARG A 115 23.69 24.78 1.79
N LEU A 116 23.98 25.32 0.61
CA LEU A 116 25.10 26.26 0.41
C LEU A 116 24.86 27.62 1.05
N VAL A 117 23.62 28.13 1.04
CA VAL A 117 23.29 29.37 1.76
C VAL A 117 23.42 29.15 3.27
N ALA A 118 22.87 28.06 3.81
CA ALA A 118 22.93 27.77 5.24
C ALA A 118 24.34 27.47 5.76
N GLU A 119 25.18 26.76 4.99
CA GLU A 119 26.56 26.43 5.39
C GLU A 119 27.52 27.62 5.26
N GLN A 120 27.31 28.53 4.30
CA GLN A 120 28.34 29.52 3.94
C GLN A 120 27.95 30.98 4.19
N ARG A 121 26.67 31.30 4.45
CA ARG A 121 26.19 32.70 4.58
C ARG A 121 25.19 32.94 5.70
N ASP A 122 24.12 32.15 5.76
CA ASP A 122 22.98 32.39 6.65
C ASP A 122 22.50 31.09 7.30
N PRO A 123 23.08 30.72 8.46
CA PRO A 123 22.73 29.48 9.17
C PRO A 123 21.26 29.34 9.58
N ASP A 124 20.52 30.44 9.63
CA ASP A 124 19.09 30.48 9.96
C ASP A 124 18.19 30.34 8.72
N ALA A 125 18.75 30.19 7.52
CA ALA A 125 18.00 30.03 6.28
C ALA A 125 17.13 28.76 6.29
N VAL A 126 15.89 28.91 5.80
CA VAL A 126 14.88 27.84 5.75
C VAL A 126 14.26 27.73 4.36
N GLY A 127 14.00 26.50 3.90
CA GLY A 127 13.45 26.24 2.56
C GLY A 127 12.24 25.32 2.55
N TRP A 128 11.40 25.45 1.52
CA TRP A 128 10.18 24.64 1.33
C TRP A 128 9.73 24.59 -0.13
N TRP A 129 8.70 23.77 -0.42
CA TRP A 129 8.10 23.58 -1.73
C TRP A 129 6.68 24.13 -1.76
N GLN A 130 6.39 25.04 -2.70
CA GLN A 130 5.05 25.61 -2.88
C GLN A 130 4.84 26.03 -4.34
N GLY A 131 3.67 25.73 -4.92
CA GLY A 131 3.31 26.14 -6.28
C GLY A 131 4.23 25.60 -7.39
N GLU A 132 4.68 24.35 -7.28
CA GLU A 132 5.71 23.74 -8.16
C GLU A 132 7.08 24.43 -8.17
N GLN A 133 7.39 25.22 -7.14
CA GLN A 133 8.66 25.95 -7.02
C GLN A 133 9.31 25.73 -5.65
N PHE A 134 10.62 25.94 -5.58
CA PHE A 134 11.36 26.01 -4.32
C PHE A 134 11.31 27.44 -3.78
N HIS A 135 11.24 27.56 -2.45
CA HIS A 135 11.17 28.80 -1.70
C HIS A 135 12.31 28.82 -0.68
N LEU A 136 12.94 29.97 -0.47
CA LEU A 136 13.95 30.19 0.56
C LEU A 136 13.60 31.46 1.34
N ALA A 137 13.58 31.37 2.68
CA ALA A 137 13.61 32.55 3.54
C ALA A 137 15.03 32.70 4.12
N THR A 138 15.62 33.88 3.95
CA THR A 138 17.01 34.18 4.30
C THR A 138 17.19 35.69 4.53
N VAL A 139 18.28 36.09 5.21
CA VAL A 139 18.68 37.50 5.34
C VAL A 139 19.23 38.11 4.04
N LEU A 140 19.48 37.30 3.00
CA LEU A 140 20.02 37.76 1.72
C LEU A 140 18.89 38.20 0.76
N ASN A 141 19.01 39.39 0.20
CA ASN A 141 18.17 39.78 -0.94
C ASN A 141 18.64 39.12 -2.25
N ARG A 142 17.85 39.28 -3.32
CA ARG A 142 18.13 38.69 -4.65
C ARG A 142 19.52 39.03 -5.20
N GLY A 143 19.97 40.27 -5.05
CA GLY A 143 21.28 40.72 -5.56
C GLY A 143 22.44 40.16 -4.74
N GLU A 144 22.29 40.14 -3.42
CA GLU A 144 23.29 39.58 -2.49
C GLU A 144 23.44 38.07 -2.66
N LEU A 145 22.34 37.35 -2.95
CA LEU A 145 22.35 35.93 -3.26
C LEU A 145 23.12 35.65 -4.57
N GLU A 146 22.90 36.45 -5.62
CA GLU A 146 23.67 36.34 -6.86
C GLU A 146 25.16 36.59 -6.64
N SER A 147 25.53 37.66 -5.92
CA SER A 147 26.93 37.96 -5.60
C SER A 147 27.58 36.93 -4.67
N PHE A 148 26.82 36.28 -3.77
CA PHE A 148 27.33 35.14 -3.01
C PHE A 148 27.82 34.03 -3.95
N PHE A 149 26.99 33.56 -4.87
CA PHE A 149 27.37 32.47 -5.76
C PHE A 149 28.49 32.86 -6.74
N LEU A 150 28.41 34.06 -7.32
CA LEU A 150 29.37 34.51 -8.32
C LEU A 150 30.74 34.82 -7.72
N ASP A 151 30.80 35.41 -6.53
CA ASP A 151 32.03 35.99 -6.00
C ASP A 151 32.60 35.21 -4.79
N GLN A 152 31.77 34.52 -4.00
CA GLN A 152 32.16 34.02 -2.66
C GLN A 152 31.98 32.51 -2.42
N TYR A 153 31.04 31.86 -3.11
CA TYR A 153 30.73 30.43 -2.97
C TYR A 153 31.98 29.55 -3.10
N ARG A 154 32.16 28.63 -2.15
CA ARG A 154 33.25 27.65 -2.10
C ARG A 154 32.68 26.27 -2.43
N PRO A 155 33.07 25.64 -3.56
CA PRO A 155 32.57 24.32 -3.91
C PRO A 155 32.99 23.24 -2.91
N THR A 156 32.10 22.30 -2.63
CA THR A 156 32.44 21.13 -1.81
C THR A 156 33.31 20.16 -2.61
N PRO A 157 34.37 19.58 -2.00
CA PRO A 157 35.33 18.74 -2.72
C PRO A 157 34.79 17.36 -3.12
N ILE A 158 34.23 17.28 -4.33
CA ILE A 158 33.63 16.06 -4.90
C ILE A 158 34.68 15.26 -5.70
N VAL A 159 35.24 14.19 -5.12
CA VAL A 159 36.26 13.31 -5.75
C VAL A 159 35.86 11.83 -5.76
N THR A 160 36.34 11.06 -6.74
CA THR A 160 36.15 9.60 -6.85
C THR A 160 37.45 8.86 -7.19
N PRO A 161 38.48 8.88 -6.32
CA PRO A 161 39.75 8.18 -6.58
C PRO A 161 39.58 6.68 -6.86
N TRP A 162 38.46 6.06 -6.47
CA TRP A 162 38.11 4.67 -6.76
C TRP A 162 37.44 4.41 -8.14
N ASN A 163 37.37 5.41 -9.02
CA ASN A 163 36.79 5.31 -10.36
C ASN A 163 37.81 5.63 -11.45
N GLY A 164 37.74 4.90 -12.57
CA GLY A 164 38.67 5.06 -13.70
C GLY A 164 38.51 6.37 -14.48
N GLY A 165 37.32 6.99 -14.50
CA GLY A 165 37.04 8.24 -15.22
C GLY A 165 37.28 9.52 -14.41
N SER A 166 37.75 9.39 -13.17
CA SER A 166 37.84 10.45 -12.15
C SER A 166 38.91 11.51 -12.40
N GLY A 167 39.85 11.26 -13.33
CA GLY A 167 41.05 12.06 -13.52
C GLY A 167 42.27 11.56 -12.73
N PHE A 168 42.12 10.63 -11.78
CA PHE A 168 43.27 10.09 -11.03
C PHE A 168 44.10 9.06 -11.84
N TYR A 169 43.54 8.50 -12.91
CA TYR A 169 44.16 7.46 -13.76
C TYR A 169 44.19 7.85 -15.25
N GLY A 170 44.29 9.15 -15.53
CA GLY A 170 44.18 9.74 -16.87
C GLY A 170 42.86 10.50 -17.10
N ARG A 171 42.84 11.32 -18.17
CA ARG A 171 41.84 12.39 -18.39
C ARG A 171 41.74 13.32 -17.18
N ASP A 172 42.90 13.77 -16.74
CA ASP A 172 43.10 14.57 -15.53
C ASP A 172 42.94 16.08 -15.78
N GLU A 173 42.55 16.51 -17.00
CA GLU A 173 42.62 17.92 -17.42
C GLU A 173 41.89 18.84 -16.43
N ALA A 174 40.67 18.49 -16.06
CA ALA A 174 39.88 19.24 -15.09
C ALA A 174 40.39 19.11 -13.64
N LEU A 175 40.90 17.93 -13.27
CA LEU A 175 41.46 17.68 -11.95
C LEU A 175 42.75 18.49 -11.72
N SER A 176 43.61 18.55 -12.72
CA SER A 176 44.87 19.29 -12.70
C SER A 176 44.67 20.79 -12.82
N VAL A 177 43.61 21.27 -13.52
CA VAL A 177 43.18 22.69 -13.44
C VAL A 177 42.84 23.09 -12.00
N ILE A 178 42.13 22.24 -11.25
CA ILE A 178 41.80 22.53 -9.85
C ILE A 178 43.04 22.37 -8.97
N ALA A 179 43.81 21.30 -9.10
CA ALA A 179 45.01 21.05 -8.30
C ALA A 179 46.05 22.19 -8.39
N ASN A 180 46.19 22.82 -9.56
CA ASN A 180 47.14 23.90 -9.81
C ASN A 180 46.54 25.32 -9.66
N SER A 181 45.25 25.42 -9.28
CA SER A 181 44.56 26.70 -9.09
C SER A 181 45.18 27.56 -7.99
N GLN A 182 45.05 28.87 -8.12
CA GLN A 182 45.52 29.85 -7.14
C GLN A 182 44.38 30.48 -6.34
N THR A 183 43.13 30.39 -6.82
CA THR A 183 41.97 30.92 -6.08
C THR A 183 41.81 30.29 -4.71
N GLN A 184 41.50 31.11 -3.69
CA GLN A 184 41.22 30.62 -2.34
C GLN A 184 39.88 29.87 -2.23
N ARG A 185 38.99 30.01 -3.23
CA ARG A 185 37.69 29.32 -3.29
C ARG A 185 37.83 27.80 -3.42
N TRP A 186 38.94 27.31 -3.97
CA TRP A 186 39.23 25.89 -4.19
C TRP A 186 40.32 25.31 -3.28
N SER A 187 40.70 26.02 -2.21
CA SER A 187 41.80 25.60 -1.30
C SER A 187 41.59 24.22 -0.68
N VAL A 188 40.41 23.98 -0.09
CA VAL A 188 40.02 22.66 0.45
C VAL A 188 40.00 21.61 -0.65
N TYR A 189 39.57 21.96 -1.87
CA TYR A 189 39.51 21.01 -2.99
C TYR A 189 40.90 20.60 -3.48
N ARG A 190 41.86 21.53 -3.55
CA ARG A 190 43.29 21.23 -3.77
C ARG A 190 43.83 20.28 -2.71
N GLN A 191 43.54 20.56 -1.43
CA GLN A 191 43.94 19.70 -0.32
C GLN A 191 43.35 18.29 -0.46
N THR A 192 42.06 18.15 -0.78
CA THR A 192 41.42 16.84 -1.01
C THR A 192 42.10 16.07 -2.15
N ILE A 193 42.41 16.73 -3.28
CA ILE A 193 43.10 16.09 -4.42
C ILE A 193 44.52 15.66 -4.02
N ALA A 194 45.26 16.50 -3.30
CA ALA A 194 46.62 16.17 -2.83
C ALA A 194 46.61 14.98 -1.86
N THR A 195 45.69 14.97 -0.89
CA THR A 195 45.53 13.84 0.04
C THR A 195 45.11 12.57 -0.69
N ALA A 196 44.18 12.65 -1.66
CA ALA A 196 43.79 11.49 -2.47
C ALA A 196 44.98 10.92 -3.29
N ARG A 197 45.82 11.78 -3.87
CA ARG A 197 47.07 11.34 -4.55
C ARG A 197 48.05 10.67 -3.57
N SER A 198 48.21 11.21 -2.36
CA SER A 198 49.03 10.56 -1.32
C SER A 198 48.50 9.18 -0.93
N ILE A 199 47.18 9.03 -0.72
CA ILE A 199 46.58 7.71 -0.40
C ILE A 199 46.83 6.69 -1.53
N LEU A 200 46.70 7.11 -2.79
CA LEU A 200 46.97 6.22 -3.93
C LEU A 200 48.44 5.79 -4.00
N SER A 201 49.36 6.70 -3.68
CA SER A 201 50.80 6.38 -3.59
C SER A 201 51.11 5.43 -2.42
N ASP A 202 50.48 5.61 -1.26
CA ASP A 202 50.72 4.78 -0.07
C ASP A 202 50.18 3.34 -0.24
N LEU A 203 49.18 3.15 -1.11
CA LEU A 203 48.60 1.85 -1.47
C LEU A 203 49.17 1.25 -2.77
N ASP A 204 50.17 1.90 -3.39
CA ASP A 204 50.76 1.56 -4.70
C ASP A 204 49.75 1.37 -5.85
N LEU A 205 48.67 2.16 -5.84
CA LEU A 205 47.58 2.07 -6.82
C LEU A 205 47.83 2.96 -8.04
N GLN A 206 48.63 2.44 -8.98
CA GLN A 206 48.96 3.10 -10.25
C GLN A 206 47.83 3.07 -11.30
N GLY A 207 46.82 2.21 -11.10
CA GLY A 207 45.70 2.02 -12.03
C GLY A 207 44.37 1.96 -11.30
N LYS A 208 43.28 1.88 -12.09
CA LYS A 208 41.92 1.72 -11.54
C LYS A 208 41.89 0.50 -10.60
N PRO A 209 41.43 0.66 -9.34
CA PRO A 209 41.48 -0.40 -8.35
C PRO A 209 40.50 -1.53 -8.68
N ASP A 210 40.93 -2.76 -8.40
CA ASP A 210 40.06 -3.92 -8.47
C ASP A 210 39.19 -4.04 -7.21
N LYS A 211 38.36 -5.08 -7.14
CA LYS A 211 37.34 -5.20 -6.07
C LYS A 211 37.93 -5.24 -4.65
N ALA A 212 39.12 -5.83 -4.47
CA ALA A 212 39.76 -5.91 -3.17
C ALA A 212 40.27 -4.52 -2.73
N ASP A 213 41.16 -3.94 -3.53
CA ASP A 213 41.82 -2.65 -3.29
C ASP A 213 40.81 -1.50 -3.21
N LYS A 214 39.68 -1.57 -3.94
CA LYS A 214 38.61 -0.56 -3.86
C LYS A 214 38.03 -0.45 -2.44
N ARG A 215 37.97 -1.52 -1.65
CA ARG A 215 37.50 -1.46 -0.26
C ARG A 215 38.51 -0.71 0.62
N GLU A 216 39.79 -1.06 0.50
CA GLU A 216 40.88 -0.46 1.28
C GLU A 216 41.07 1.01 0.93
N LEU A 217 41.09 1.36 -0.36
CA LEU A 217 41.15 2.74 -0.84
C LEU A 217 40.00 3.60 -0.31
N VAL A 218 38.76 3.09 -0.32
CA VAL A 218 37.60 3.82 0.22
C VAL A 218 37.72 3.99 1.74
N GLN A 219 38.22 2.99 2.48
CA GLN A 219 38.46 3.13 3.91
C GLN A 219 39.56 4.14 4.21
N ALA A 220 40.68 4.10 3.48
CA ALA A 220 41.77 5.06 3.61
C ALA A 220 41.33 6.50 3.26
N CYS A 221 40.53 6.68 2.20
CA CYS A 221 39.90 7.95 1.86
C CYS A 221 39.00 8.46 2.98
N ARG A 222 38.13 7.62 3.54
CA ARG A 222 37.23 8.02 4.64
C ARG A 222 37.99 8.48 5.89
N ASN A 223 39.16 7.88 6.16
CA ASN A 223 39.95 8.17 7.34
C ASN A 223 40.90 9.38 7.20
N ARG A 224 41.14 9.87 5.97
CA ARG A 224 42.22 10.85 5.68
C ARG A 224 41.76 12.08 4.88
N LEU A 225 40.71 11.99 4.08
CA LEU A 225 40.18 13.15 3.35
C LEU A 225 39.53 14.15 4.33
N PRO A 226 39.45 15.45 3.98
CA PRO A 226 38.70 16.44 4.76
C PRO A 226 37.22 16.05 4.93
N ASP A 227 36.60 16.42 6.04
CA ASP A 227 35.21 16.08 6.38
C ASP A 227 34.23 16.51 5.28
N GLU A 228 34.49 17.62 4.60
CA GLU A 228 33.67 18.13 3.50
C GLU A 228 33.65 17.16 2.29
N ALA A 229 34.72 16.39 2.08
CA ALA A 229 34.80 15.38 1.03
C ALA A 229 34.10 14.06 1.43
N VAL A 230 34.04 13.75 2.73
CA VAL A 230 33.41 12.53 3.25
C VAL A 230 31.91 12.51 2.96
N ALA A 231 31.24 13.67 2.92
CA ALA A 231 29.82 13.76 2.53
C ALA A 231 29.55 13.16 1.14
N TRP A 232 30.42 13.39 0.16
CA TRP A 232 30.27 12.78 -1.18
C TRP A 232 30.51 11.26 -1.16
N MET A 233 31.45 10.79 -0.33
CA MET A 233 31.65 9.35 -0.12
C MET A 233 30.38 8.68 0.41
N ASP A 234 29.76 9.28 1.43
CA ASP A 234 28.58 8.74 2.11
C ASP A 234 27.31 8.80 1.24
N ALA A 235 27.25 9.74 0.29
CA ALA A 235 26.20 9.81 -0.73
C ALA A 235 26.38 8.80 -1.88
N THR A 236 27.63 8.38 -2.17
CA THR A 236 27.96 7.54 -3.34
C THR A 236 28.26 6.08 -3.03
N ILE A 237 28.69 5.77 -1.80
CA ILE A 237 29.22 4.48 -1.40
C ILE A 237 28.67 4.04 -0.05
N VAL A 238 28.34 2.75 0.02
CA VAL A 238 27.86 2.08 1.22
C VAL A 238 28.78 0.90 1.49
N LEU A 239 29.59 1.01 2.54
CA LEU A 239 30.43 -0.09 3.02
C LEU A 239 29.57 -1.11 3.77
N THR A 240 29.60 -2.36 3.33
CA THR A 240 28.95 -3.48 4.04
C THR A 240 30.00 -4.38 4.71
N ALA A 241 29.55 -5.41 5.43
CA ALA A 241 30.47 -6.40 6.02
C ALA A 241 31.40 -7.04 4.97
N SER A 242 30.87 -7.37 3.78
CA SER A 242 31.57 -8.16 2.75
C SER A 242 31.87 -7.42 1.44
N ASP A 243 31.04 -6.46 1.01
CA ASP A 243 31.12 -5.82 -0.32
C ASP A 243 30.79 -4.31 -0.27
N VAL A 244 30.97 -3.61 -1.38
CA VAL A 244 30.60 -2.20 -1.57
C VAL A 244 29.29 -2.11 -2.36
N ALA A 245 28.31 -1.37 -1.85
CA ALA A 245 27.07 -1.06 -2.56
C ALA A 245 26.97 0.42 -2.94
N PHE A 246 26.19 0.72 -3.99
CA PHE A 246 26.04 2.06 -4.55
C PHE A 246 24.56 2.50 -4.52
N PRO A 247 24.24 3.68 -3.95
CA PRO A 247 22.93 4.29 -4.06
C PRO A 247 22.49 4.53 -5.51
N PRO A 248 21.21 4.32 -5.86
CA PRO A 248 20.73 4.54 -7.23
C PRO A 248 20.78 6.02 -7.64
N LEU A 249 20.81 6.96 -6.69
CA LEU A 249 20.93 8.39 -6.99
C LEU A 249 22.27 8.75 -7.67
N THR A 250 23.33 7.97 -7.44
CA THR A 250 24.71 8.32 -7.82
C THR A 250 25.38 7.28 -8.73
N GLY A 251 24.61 6.41 -9.38
CA GLY A 251 25.16 5.43 -10.32
C GLY A 251 26.01 4.36 -9.64
N THR A 252 27.10 3.94 -10.28
CA THR A 252 28.02 2.92 -9.74
C THR A 252 29.17 3.53 -8.92
N GLY A 253 28.81 4.42 -7.99
CA GLY A 253 29.73 5.09 -7.07
C GLY A 253 30.31 6.39 -7.61
N GLY A 254 29.46 7.24 -8.21
CA GLY A 254 29.84 8.53 -8.78
C GLY A 254 29.81 8.62 -10.31
N ASN A 255 29.25 7.62 -11.00
CA ASN A 255 29.17 7.59 -12.46
C ASN A 255 27.94 6.86 -13.01
N ASP A 256 27.42 7.31 -14.16
CA ASP A 256 26.34 6.64 -14.91
C ASP A 256 26.83 6.20 -16.29
N GLY A 257 26.97 4.89 -16.49
CA GLY A 257 27.65 4.33 -17.66
C GLY A 257 29.10 4.81 -17.77
N ASN A 258 29.39 5.63 -18.79
CA ASN A 258 30.71 6.24 -19.01
C ASN A 258 30.81 7.69 -18.50
N LEU A 259 29.71 8.25 -17.96
CA LEU A 259 29.67 9.63 -17.47
C LEU A 259 30.14 9.68 -16.01
N GLU A 260 31.35 10.18 -15.77
CA GLU A 260 31.86 10.43 -14.43
C GLU A 260 31.37 11.78 -13.90
N PHE A 261 30.62 11.78 -12.79
CA PHE A 261 30.02 12.99 -12.25
C PHE A 261 31.07 13.95 -11.67
N THR A 262 32.12 13.44 -11.06
CA THR A 262 33.17 14.24 -10.41
C THR A 262 34.02 15.01 -11.42
N ASN A 263 34.49 14.35 -12.48
CA ASN A 263 35.23 15.00 -13.57
C ASN A 263 34.36 16.07 -14.26
N ASN A 264 33.08 15.76 -14.52
CA ASN A 264 32.15 16.78 -15.04
C ASN A 264 31.94 17.94 -14.08
N PHE A 265 31.81 17.71 -12.76
CA PHE A 265 31.70 18.78 -11.76
C PHE A 265 32.91 19.71 -11.80
N MET A 266 34.12 19.15 -11.82
CA MET A 266 35.37 19.92 -11.95
C MET A 266 35.41 20.75 -13.24
N GLN A 267 34.99 20.18 -14.38
CA GLN A 267 34.85 20.92 -15.63
C GLN A 267 33.81 22.05 -15.52
N ARG A 268 32.65 21.81 -14.90
CA ARG A 268 31.63 22.85 -14.74
C ARG A 268 32.11 23.98 -13.82
N LEU A 269 32.84 23.69 -12.74
CA LEU A 269 33.47 24.73 -11.91
C LEU A 269 34.45 25.61 -12.70
N ALA A 270 35.29 25.00 -13.56
CA ALA A 270 36.21 25.74 -14.43
C ALA A 270 35.50 26.58 -15.51
N ASN A 271 34.26 26.23 -15.88
CA ASN A 271 33.42 27.08 -16.74
C ASN A 271 32.81 28.27 -15.98
N LEU A 272 32.66 28.20 -14.65
CA LEU A 272 31.96 29.20 -13.84
C LEU A 272 32.87 30.28 -13.23
N MET A 273 34.12 29.93 -12.91
CA MET A 273 35.08 30.84 -12.29
C MET A 273 36.52 30.55 -12.72
N SER A 274 37.34 31.60 -12.78
CA SER A 274 38.75 31.54 -13.14
C SER A 274 39.59 30.79 -12.09
N PRO A 275 40.41 29.79 -12.48
CA PRO A 275 41.32 29.10 -11.56
C PRO A 275 42.37 30.01 -10.91
N GLY A 276 42.70 31.14 -11.54
CA GLY A 276 43.74 32.07 -11.08
C GLY A 276 43.28 32.92 -9.89
N ASN A 277 42.23 33.71 -10.08
CA ASN A 277 41.74 34.67 -9.08
C ASN A 277 40.39 34.25 -8.44
N GLY A 278 39.61 33.38 -9.10
CA GLY A 278 38.27 32.97 -8.64
C GLY A 278 37.14 33.91 -9.05
N GLU A 279 37.42 34.88 -9.92
CA GLU A 279 36.40 35.74 -10.52
C GLU A 279 35.47 34.94 -11.44
N GLN A 280 34.21 35.37 -11.54
CA GLN A 280 33.22 34.79 -12.43
C GLN A 280 33.65 34.87 -13.91
N THR A 281 33.33 33.86 -14.71
CA THR A 281 33.44 33.94 -16.17
C THR A 281 32.30 34.80 -16.75
N PRO A 282 32.43 35.35 -17.97
CA PRO A 282 31.43 36.27 -18.55
C PRO A 282 30.00 35.73 -18.58
N ASP A 283 29.81 34.46 -18.92
CA ASP A 283 28.49 33.83 -19.03
C ASP A 283 27.92 33.36 -17.67
N SER A 284 28.76 33.26 -16.64
CA SER A 284 28.43 32.68 -15.33
C SER A 284 27.21 33.33 -14.67
N ARG A 285 27.08 34.67 -14.77
CA ARG A 285 25.92 35.40 -14.24
C ARG A 285 24.62 35.05 -14.98
N GLY A 286 24.66 34.99 -16.32
CA GLY A 286 23.49 34.62 -17.12
C GLY A 286 23.02 33.20 -16.82
N TRP A 287 23.97 32.26 -16.73
CA TRP A 287 23.71 30.88 -16.34
C TRP A 287 23.16 30.77 -14.90
N LEU A 288 23.66 31.56 -13.94
CA LEU A 288 23.14 31.58 -12.57
C LEU A 288 21.70 32.11 -12.54
N GLN A 289 21.43 33.22 -13.22
CA GLN A 289 20.09 33.80 -13.28
C GLN A 289 19.09 32.87 -13.97
N SER A 290 19.53 32.08 -14.95
CA SER A 290 18.74 30.99 -15.52
C SER A 290 18.49 29.86 -14.49
N SER A 291 19.53 29.50 -13.73
CA SER A 291 19.48 28.45 -12.73
C SER A 291 18.53 28.76 -11.55
N LEU A 292 18.59 29.99 -11.03
CA LEU A 292 17.77 30.44 -9.90
C LEU A 292 16.37 30.89 -10.35
N TRP A 293 16.32 31.82 -11.32
CA TRP A 293 15.13 32.60 -11.65
C TRP A 293 14.43 32.16 -12.94
N GLY A 294 14.91 31.10 -13.61
CA GLY A 294 14.30 30.60 -14.85
C GLY A 294 14.49 31.51 -16.07
N ASN A 295 15.35 32.54 -15.97
CA ASN A 295 15.67 33.42 -17.11
C ASN A 295 16.23 32.60 -18.29
N PRO A 296 15.88 32.91 -19.55
CA PRO A 296 16.58 32.32 -20.70
C PRO A 296 18.06 32.72 -20.70
N ALA A 297 18.96 31.75 -20.90
CA ALA A 297 20.40 32.02 -21.05
C ALA A 297 20.95 31.38 -22.34
N PRO A 298 21.70 32.13 -23.17
CA PRO A 298 22.42 31.59 -24.31
C PRO A 298 23.69 30.84 -23.85
N GLY A 299 24.41 30.25 -24.82
CA GLY A 299 25.75 29.71 -24.59
C GLY A 299 25.84 28.45 -23.72
N LEU A 300 24.74 27.73 -23.49
CA LEU A 300 24.76 26.49 -22.70
C LEU A 300 25.81 25.50 -23.23
N VAL A 301 26.58 24.93 -22.30
CA VAL A 301 27.77 24.16 -22.65
C VAL A 301 27.42 22.71 -22.98
N LYS A 302 27.97 22.19 -24.08
CA LYS A 302 27.81 20.78 -24.46
C LYS A 302 28.27 19.84 -23.34
N GLY A 303 27.48 18.83 -23.04
CA GLY A 303 27.73 17.90 -21.93
C GLY A 303 26.48 17.12 -21.57
N ALA A 304 26.62 16.05 -20.82
CA ALA A 304 25.47 15.26 -20.36
C ALA A 304 25.18 15.58 -18.89
N ILE A 305 23.92 15.94 -18.61
CA ILE A 305 23.37 16.06 -17.25
C ILE A 305 23.30 14.69 -16.54
N GLY A 306 23.48 13.60 -17.26
CA GLY A 306 23.32 12.22 -16.77
C GLY A 306 21.86 11.86 -16.54
N GLN A 307 21.63 10.90 -15.64
CA GLN A 307 20.29 10.37 -15.35
C GLN A 307 19.29 11.39 -14.76
N PHE A 308 19.74 12.57 -14.33
CA PHE A 308 18.95 13.48 -13.48
C PHE A 308 17.93 14.33 -14.25
N SER A 309 18.05 14.47 -15.57
CA SER A 309 17.12 15.27 -16.39
C SER A 309 16.85 14.62 -17.75
N PRO A 310 15.80 13.79 -17.86
CA PRO A 310 15.50 13.06 -19.10
C PRO A 310 15.27 13.93 -20.33
N GLY A 311 14.73 15.14 -20.17
CA GLY A 311 14.48 16.07 -21.29
C GLY A 311 15.75 16.74 -21.84
N GLU A 312 16.81 16.86 -21.04
CA GLU A 312 18.07 17.52 -21.42
C GLU A 312 19.12 16.51 -21.94
N ALA A 313 18.80 15.21 -21.94
CA ALA A 313 19.70 14.11 -22.30
C ALA A 313 20.01 13.98 -23.82
N GLY A 314 19.60 14.95 -24.64
CA GLY A 314 19.85 15.03 -26.08
C GLY A 314 19.31 13.86 -26.91
N GLY A 315 19.61 13.87 -28.21
CA GLY A 315 19.24 12.82 -29.17
C GLY A 315 18.13 13.22 -30.13
N PRO A 316 17.39 12.25 -30.72
CA PRO A 316 16.34 12.53 -31.69
C PRO A 316 15.24 13.45 -31.13
N ASN A 317 14.78 14.41 -31.94
CA ASN A 317 13.77 15.41 -31.58
C ASN A 317 14.11 16.29 -30.35
N ALA A 318 15.38 16.36 -29.93
CA ALA A 318 15.83 17.24 -28.85
C ALA A 318 16.13 18.69 -29.31
N SER A 319 15.89 19.01 -30.58
CA SER A 319 15.95 20.37 -31.14
C SER A 319 14.86 20.54 -32.20
N SER A 320 14.80 21.69 -32.87
CA SER A 320 13.96 21.90 -34.06
C SER A 320 14.40 21.11 -35.30
N GLY A 321 15.56 20.43 -35.25
CA GLY A 321 16.02 19.47 -36.25
C GLY A 321 15.83 18.01 -35.80
N PHE A 322 16.23 17.07 -36.68
CA PHE A 322 16.09 15.63 -36.42
C PHE A 322 16.80 15.13 -35.15
N SER A 323 17.85 15.84 -34.70
CA SER A 323 18.51 15.58 -33.42
C SER A 323 18.98 16.87 -32.75
N GLY A 324 19.22 16.82 -31.45
CA GLY A 324 19.82 17.90 -30.66
C GLY A 324 20.96 17.39 -29.79
N ASP A 325 21.96 18.23 -29.59
CA ASP A 325 23.02 17.99 -28.60
C ASP A 325 22.45 18.03 -27.17
N SER A 326 23.09 17.30 -26.25
CA SER A 326 22.84 17.49 -24.82
C SER A 326 23.59 18.75 -24.37
N LEU A 327 22.83 19.73 -23.89
CA LEU A 327 23.31 21.03 -23.41
C LEU A 327 23.05 21.12 -21.91
N VAL A 328 24.03 21.63 -21.16
CA VAL A 328 24.00 21.71 -19.70
C VAL A 328 24.36 23.12 -19.25
N ASN A 329 23.47 23.72 -18.45
CA ASN A 329 23.81 24.88 -17.65
C ASN A 329 24.83 24.45 -16.56
N PRO A 330 26.05 25.02 -16.51
CA PRO A 330 27.06 24.61 -15.53
C PRO A 330 26.63 24.84 -14.07
N TRP A 331 25.84 25.88 -13.78
CA TRP A 331 25.28 26.11 -12.44
C TRP A 331 24.25 25.05 -12.06
N ASP A 332 23.42 24.58 -13.00
CA ASP A 332 22.45 23.51 -12.73
C ASP A 332 23.14 22.21 -12.32
N PHE A 333 24.21 21.84 -13.03
CA PHE A 333 24.98 20.63 -12.72
C PHE A 333 25.68 20.73 -11.35
N VAL A 334 26.25 21.91 -11.03
CA VAL A 334 26.94 22.16 -9.76
C VAL A 334 25.95 22.13 -8.59
N LEU A 335 24.90 22.95 -8.63
CA LEU A 335 23.89 23.00 -7.56
C LEU A 335 23.15 21.66 -7.38
N MET A 336 22.93 20.91 -8.46
CA MET A 336 22.38 19.55 -8.40
C MET A 336 23.27 18.59 -7.60
N LEU A 337 24.57 18.51 -7.90
CA LEU A 337 25.47 17.60 -7.17
C LEU A 337 25.73 18.05 -5.73
N GLU A 338 25.70 19.36 -5.47
CA GLU A 338 25.70 19.88 -4.10
C GLU A 338 24.43 19.43 -3.34
N GLY A 339 23.26 19.43 -4.00
CA GLY A 339 22.03 18.87 -3.43
C GLY A 339 22.06 17.37 -3.14
N VAL A 340 22.83 16.58 -3.91
CA VAL A 340 23.02 15.14 -3.68
C VAL A 340 23.68 14.86 -2.32
N LEU A 341 24.50 15.77 -1.78
CA LEU A 341 25.21 15.55 -0.51
C LEU A 341 24.27 15.39 0.69
N LEU A 342 23.02 15.88 0.62
CA LEU A 342 22.04 15.64 1.69
C LEU A 342 21.60 14.18 1.80
N PHE A 343 21.82 13.35 0.77
CA PHE A 343 21.53 11.91 0.80
C PHE A 343 22.61 11.10 1.51
N ALA A 344 23.79 11.70 1.76
CA ALA A 344 24.87 11.11 2.56
C ALA A 344 24.42 10.70 3.96
N ALA A 345 23.49 11.48 4.54
CA ALA A 345 23.20 11.40 5.97
C ALA A 345 22.57 10.07 6.43
N ALA A 346 22.05 9.22 5.52
CA ALA A 346 21.25 8.03 5.87
C ALA A 346 21.98 6.68 5.81
N THR A 347 23.12 6.59 5.14
CA THR A 347 23.73 5.30 4.76
C THR A 347 24.29 4.54 5.97
N ALA A 348 24.76 5.24 7.01
CA ALA A 348 25.41 4.64 8.18
C ALA A 348 24.49 3.85 9.14
N LYS A 349 23.18 4.16 9.20
CA LYS A 349 22.25 3.55 10.20
C LYS A 349 21.37 2.42 9.69
N ARG A 350 21.46 2.06 8.40
CA ARG A 350 20.48 1.17 7.73
C ARG A 350 21.04 -0.20 7.35
N LEU A 351 22.17 -0.59 7.93
CA LEU A 351 22.74 -1.95 7.87
C LEU A 351 21.98 -2.92 8.79
N ASP A 352 20.66 -3.05 8.60
CA ASP A 352 19.89 -4.15 9.19
C ASP A 352 20.13 -5.44 8.39
N SER A 353 20.24 -6.57 9.10
CA SER A 353 20.83 -7.83 8.60
C SER A 353 20.07 -8.52 7.45
N SER A 354 18.93 -7.98 7.03
CA SER A 354 18.03 -8.57 6.04
C SER A 354 17.90 -7.80 4.72
N SER A 355 18.42 -6.57 4.62
CA SER A 355 18.29 -5.73 3.42
C SER A 355 19.58 -5.66 2.59
N LYS A 356 19.50 -5.91 1.27
CA LYS A 356 20.60 -5.62 0.34
C LYS A 356 20.97 -4.14 0.44
N ALA A 357 22.27 -3.85 0.58
CA ALA A 357 22.76 -2.50 0.90
C ALA A 357 22.48 -1.41 -0.17
N MET A 358 22.05 -1.79 -1.37
CA MET A 358 21.48 -0.87 -2.39
C MET A 358 20.28 -0.05 -1.86
N LEU A 359 19.60 -0.51 -0.81
CA LEU A 359 18.44 0.17 -0.19
C LEU A 359 18.79 1.09 1.01
N SER A 360 20.07 1.28 1.31
CA SER A 360 20.50 2.12 2.45
C SER A 360 20.30 3.62 2.23
N ALA A 361 20.22 4.06 0.96
CA ALA A 361 19.95 5.45 0.59
C ALA A 361 18.55 5.93 1.03
N PRO A 362 18.39 7.22 1.43
CA PRO A 362 17.14 7.73 1.99
C PRO A 362 15.96 7.53 1.04
N PHE A 363 14.84 7.01 1.56
CA PHE A 363 13.60 6.82 0.82
C PHE A 363 13.72 5.99 -0.48
N THR A 364 14.77 5.16 -0.59
CA THR A 364 14.99 4.20 -1.67
C THR A 364 14.37 2.84 -1.34
N VAL A 365 13.64 2.25 -2.29
CA VAL A 365 12.99 0.92 -2.19
C VAL A 365 13.08 0.15 -3.52
N TYR A 366 12.80 -1.16 -3.54
CA TYR A 366 12.77 -1.90 -4.82
C TYR A 366 11.68 -1.37 -5.76
N SER A 367 11.98 -1.34 -7.06
CA SER A 367 11.05 -0.92 -8.11
C SER A 367 9.78 -1.79 -8.10
N SER A 368 8.63 -1.15 -8.28
CA SER A 368 7.34 -1.82 -8.48
C SER A 368 6.55 -1.19 -9.63
N GLY A 369 6.13 -2.00 -10.61
CA GLY A 369 5.40 -1.58 -11.81
C GLY A 369 3.90 -1.35 -11.59
N VAL A 370 3.55 -0.84 -10.41
CA VAL A 370 2.23 -0.32 -10.04
C VAL A 370 2.28 1.20 -9.94
N GLY A 371 1.15 1.86 -10.14
CA GLY A 371 1.09 3.33 -10.14
C GLY A 371 1.85 3.97 -11.32
N ASN A 372 2.18 3.19 -12.35
CA ASN A 372 2.63 3.67 -13.65
C ASN A 372 2.23 2.66 -14.74
N GLY A 373 1.62 3.14 -15.83
CA GLY A 373 1.08 2.27 -16.90
C GLY A 373 2.13 1.73 -17.87
N SER A 374 3.35 2.26 -17.86
CA SER A 374 4.39 2.01 -18.87
C SER A 374 5.62 1.23 -18.37
N THR A 375 5.65 0.79 -17.11
CA THR A 375 6.77 0.00 -16.57
C THR A 375 6.72 -1.44 -17.08
N ALA A 376 7.81 -1.90 -17.71
CA ALA A 376 7.97 -3.28 -18.16
C ALA A 376 8.30 -4.22 -16.98
N GLU A 377 8.00 -5.51 -17.11
CA GLU A 377 8.26 -6.50 -16.04
C GLU A 377 9.76 -6.68 -15.74
N THR A 378 10.63 -6.39 -16.72
CA THR A 378 12.10 -6.33 -16.56
C THR A 378 12.56 -5.19 -15.67
N ASP A 379 11.73 -4.15 -15.51
CA ASP A 379 12.02 -2.93 -14.75
C ASP A 379 11.43 -3.01 -13.32
N GLU A 380 11.06 -4.21 -12.86
CA GLU A 380 10.54 -4.48 -11.52
C GLU A 380 11.51 -5.28 -10.62
N GLY A 381 11.27 -5.22 -9.31
CA GLY A 381 11.88 -6.12 -8.34
C GLY A 381 13.36 -5.86 -8.08
N SER A 382 14.14 -6.96 -7.99
CA SER A 382 15.56 -6.90 -7.57
C SER A 382 16.57 -6.94 -8.72
N ALA A 383 16.10 -7.08 -9.96
CA ALA A 383 16.92 -6.96 -11.17
C ALA A 383 16.95 -5.51 -11.67
N ALA A 384 15.83 -4.80 -11.51
CA ALA A 384 15.73 -3.37 -11.75
C ALA A 384 16.53 -2.54 -10.73
N ARG A 385 16.92 -1.33 -11.16
CA ARG A 385 17.50 -0.32 -10.27
C ARG A 385 16.40 0.18 -9.32
N ALA A 386 16.75 0.37 -8.04
CA ALA A 386 15.78 0.75 -7.01
C ALA A 386 15.10 2.10 -7.33
N GLU A 387 13.82 2.24 -6.98
CA GLU A 387 13.08 3.49 -7.07
C GLU A 387 13.35 4.38 -5.84
N THR A 388 13.19 5.69 -6.00
CA THR A 388 13.44 6.67 -4.92
C THR A 388 12.27 7.64 -4.81
N TRP A 389 11.89 7.95 -3.57
CA TRP A 389 10.75 8.80 -3.23
C TRP A 389 11.26 10.08 -2.57
N LEU A 390 11.16 11.23 -3.25
CA LEU A 390 11.68 12.50 -2.75
C LEU A 390 10.63 13.23 -1.91
N PRO A 391 10.89 13.55 -0.64
CA PRO A 391 9.92 14.22 0.22
C PRO A 391 9.66 15.65 -0.24
N MET A 392 8.40 16.06 -0.20
CA MET A 392 7.97 17.44 -0.44
C MET A 392 7.23 17.95 0.80
N TRP A 393 7.61 19.14 1.24
CA TRP A 393 7.11 19.80 2.44
C TRP A 393 6.81 21.27 2.14
N SER A 394 5.69 21.77 2.65
CA SER A 394 5.18 23.13 2.44
C SER A 394 5.54 24.10 3.56
N LYS A 395 6.08 23.60 4.68
CA LYS A 395 6.44 24.41 5.85
C LYS A 395 7.93 24.74 5.83
N PRO A 396 8.36 25.98 6.06
CA PRO A 396 9.78 26.32 6.09
C PRO A 396 10.57 25.40 7.03
N ALA A 397 11.63 24.78 6.52
CA ALA A 397 12.49 23.86 7.25
C ALA A 397 13.97 24.25 7.11
N SER A 398 14.70 24.24 8.22
CA SER A 398 16.14 24.51 8.26
C SER A 398 16.96 23.38 7.65
N LEU A 399 18.21 23.68 7.26
CA LEU A 399 19.16 22.66 6.81
C LEU A 399 19.30 21.51 7.82
N ALA A 400 19.32 21.80 9.12
CA ALA A 400 19.46 20.78 10.16
C ALA A 400 18.25 19.83 10.23
N GLU A 401 17.03 20.35 10.02
CA GLU A 401 15.79 19.55 9.97
C GLU A 401 15.73 18.70 8.71
N VAL A 402 16.09 19.26 7.55
CA VAL A 402 16.16 18.55 6.27
C VAL A 402 17.21 17.44 6.34
N ALA A 403 18.41 17.72 6.85
CA ALA A 403 19.46 16.71 7.06
C ALA A 403 19.02 15.61 8.04
N HIS A 404 18.26 15.95 9.10
CA HIS A 404 17.67 14.95 10.01
C HIS A 404 16.64 14.07 9.30
N LEU A 405 15.77 14.66 8.48
CA LEU A 405 14.75 13.96 7.69
C LEU A 405 15.39 12.94 6.75
N PHE A 406 16.38 13.36 5.96
CA PHE A 406 17.12 12.45 5.07
C PHE A 406 17.87 11.39 5.86
N ARG A 407 18.59 11.75 6.94
CA ARG A 407 19.29 10.79 7.82
C ARG A 407 18.40 9.68 8.37
N GLU A 408 17.17 10.01 8.76
CA GLU A 408 16.24 9.02 9.27
C GLU A 408 15.68 8.16 8.13
N GLY A 409 15.34 8.78 6.99
CA GLY A 409 14.84 8.08 5.80
C GLY A 409 13.62 7.19 6.08
N ARG A 410 12.81 7.55 7.09
CA ARG A 410 11.80 6.65 7.67
C ARG A 410 10.65 6.44 6.70
N ALA A 411 10.55 5.22 6.19
CA ALA A 411 9.35 4.68 5.59
C ALA A 411 9.10 3.29 6.18
N GLN A 412 8.10 3.20 7.07
CA GLN A 412 7.79 1.98 7.81
C GLN A 412 6.37 1.51 7.52
N VAL A 413 6.15 0.20 7.53
CA VAL A 413 4.81 -0.38 7.54
C VAL A 413 4.61 -1.17 8.83
N SER A 414 3.41 -1.08 9.38
CA SER A 414 2.92 -2.02 10.39
C SER A 414 3.05 -3.44 9.85
N GLY A 415 3.55 -4.36 10.66
CA GLY A 415 3.61 -5.79 10.35
C GLY A 415 3.05 -6.61 11.51
N ASN A 416 2.73 -7.88 11.28
CA ASN A 416 2.00 -8.76 12.20
C ASN A 416 2.56 -8.93 13.64
N ARG A 417 3.76 -8.42 13.93
CA ARG A 417 4.35 -8.38 15.29
C ARG A 417 5.20 -7.13 15.56
N VAL A 418 5.89 -6.61 14.55
CA VAL A 418 6.79 -5.46 14.65
C VAL A 418 6.66 -4.60 13.39
N ARG A 419 6.86 -3.29 13.50
CA ARG A 419 7.02 -2.40 12.33
C ARG A 419 8.27 -2.79 11.55
N ARG A 420 8.19 -2.81 10.22
CA ARG A 420 9.33 -3.06 9.33
C ARG A 420 9.52 -1.91 8.36
N ASN A 421 10.71 -1.75 7.82
CA ASN A 421 10.93 -0.80 6.73
C ASN A 421 10.16 -1.23 5.46
N ALA A 422 9.77 -0.24 4.66
CA ALA A 422 9.18 -0.47 3.34
C ALA A 422 10.19 -1.15 2.41
N ARG A 423 9.75 -2.20 1.68
CA ARG A 423 10.62 -2.97 0.78
C ARG A 423 10.50 -2.52 -0.68
N ASN A 424 9.35 -2.02 -1.08
CA ASN A 424 9.00 -1.64 -2.46
C ASN A 424 7.99 -0.48 -2.47
N GLY A 425 7.65 0.03 -3.66
CA GLY A 425 6.69 1.14 -3.82
C GLY A 425 5.29 0.89 -3.24
N VAL A 426 4.82 -0.37 -3.13
CA VAL A 426 3.53 -0.70 -2.50
C VAL A 426 3.62 -0.53 -0.97
N ASP A 427 4.70 -0.99 -0.35
CA ASP A 427 4.94 -0.73 1.07
C ASP A 427 5.15 0.76 1.35
N PHE A 428 5.80 1.51 0.44
CA PHE A 428 5.99 2.95 0.60
C PHE A 428 4.65 3.70 0.54
N ALA A 429 3.79 3.34 -0.43
CA ALA A 429 2.41 3.84 -0.50
C ALA A 429 1.61 3.55 0.79
N ARG A 430 1.73 2.34 1.36
CA ARG A 430 1.14 1.98 2.66
C ARG A 430 1.68 2.87 3.79
N ALA A 431 2.98 3.12 3.84
CA ALA A 431 3.62 3.97 4.85
C ALA A 431 3.13 5.42 4.78
N CYS A 432 2.91 5.96 3.57
CA CYS A 432 2.26 7.25 3.35
C CYS A 432 0.81 7.26 3.85
N ALA A 433 0.03 6.21 3.53
CA ALA A 433 -1.37 6.09 3.90
C ALA A 433 -1.63 5.92 5.41
N THR A 434 -0.66 5.39 6.16
CA THR A 434 -0.73 5.23 7.63
C THR A 434 0.02 6.32 8.41
N LEU A 435 0.57 7.34 7.74
CA LEU A 435 1.44 8.37 8.33
C LEU A 435 2.73 7.81 8.99
N ALA A 436 3.17 6.62 8.61
CA ALA A 436 4.41 6.01 9.09
C ALA A 436 5.68 6.53 8.38
N VAL A 437 5.52 7.62 7.61
CA VAL A 437 6.54 8.51 7.04
C VAL A 437 6.49 9.92 7.64
N ASP A 438 5.48 10.25 8.47
CA ASP A 438 5.14 11.64 8.77
C ASP A 438 6.17 12.33 9.68
N ARG A 439 6.76 13.38 9.12
CA ARG A 439 7.66 14.36 9.75
C ARG A 439 7.30 15.79 9.29
N GLY A 440 6.04 16.05 8.95
CA GLY A 440 5.64 17.29 8.25
C GLY A 440 5.88 17.24 6.74
N ILE A 441 5.82 16.04 6.15
CA ILE A 441 5.94 15.80 4.71
C ILE A 441 4.52 15.77 4.13
N ASP A 442 4.24 16.54 3.10
CA ASP A 442 2.90 16.63 2.49
C ASP A 442 2.73 15.63 1.34
N SER A 443 3.82 15.34 0.60
CA SER A 443 3.81 14.35 -0.48
C SER A 443 5.22 13.84 -0.78
N PHE A 444 5.31 12.80 -1.61
CA PHE A 444 6.56 12.32 -2.19
C PHE A 444 6.49 12.34 -3.71
N GLN A 445 7.52 12.89 -4.36
CA GLN A 445 7.73 12.74 -5.79
C GLN A 445 8.49 11.43 -6.06
N ARG A 446 7.83 10.46 -6.69
CA ARG A 446 8.40 9.14 -6.99
C ARG A 446 9.21 9.18 -8.28
N TYR A 447 10.35 8.49 -8.30
CA TYR A 447 11.22 8.31 -9.45
C TYR A 447 11.61 6.84 -9.63
N SER A 448 11.58 6.34 -10.86
CA SER A 448 12.21 5.07 -11.23
C SER A 448 13.40 5.31 -12.15
N PHE A 449 14.45 4.50 -12.01
CA PHE A 449 15.68 4.62 -12.80
C PHE A 449 15.67 3.56 -13.91
N LEU A 450 15.20 3.94 -15.10
CA LEU A 450 15.03 3.05 -16.25
C LEU A 450 16.26 3.09 -17.16
N MET A 451 16.62 1.95 -17.77
CA MET A 451 17.72 1.89 -18.74
C MET A 451 17.29 2.51 -20.08
N ARG A 452 18.12 3.40 -20.65
CA ARG A 452 17.87 4.01 -21.98
C ARG A 452 18.64 3.30 -23.09
N ALA A 453 19.94 3.13 -22.89
CA ALA A 453 20.84 2.54 -23.88
C ALA A 453 22.06 1.93 -23.17
N GLY A 454 22.16 0.60 -23.16
CA GLY A 454 23.19 -0.12 -22.42
C GLY A 454 23.11 0.19 -20.92
N LYS A 455 24.20 0.73 -20.34
CA LYS A 455 24.32 1.03 -18.90
C LYS A 455 23.97 2.48 -18.52
N ALA A 456 23.43 3.29 -19.43
CA ALA A 456 22.97 4.65 -19.14
C ALA A 456 21.50 4.63 -18.68
N TYR A 457 21.19 5.34 -17.60
CA TYR A 457 19.87 5.36 -16.97
C TYR A 457 19.21 6.73 -17.05
N LEU A 458 17.90 6.76 -16.85
CA LEU A 458 17.10 7.98 -16.69
C LEU A 458 16.24 7.88 -15.44
N ALA A 459 16.30 8.89 -14.58
CA ALA A 459 15.39 9.07 -13.46
C ALA A 459 14.05 9.59 -14.00
N VAL A 460 13.15 8.68 -14.36
CA VAL A 460 11.83 8.99 -14.89
C VAL A 460 10.91 9.36 -13.73
N PRO A 461 10.32 10.58 -13.71
CA PRO A 461 9.33 10.95 -12.72
C PRO A 461 8.07 10.11 -12.92
N LEU A 462 7.59 9.51 -11.85
CA LEU A 462 6.32 8.79 -11.79
C LEU A 462 5.28 9.66 -11.06
N THR A 463 4.19 9.04 -10.63
CA THR A 463 3.12 9.68 -9.85
C THR A 463 3.64 10.31 -8.54
N ARG A 464 3.23 11.56 -8.27
CA ARG A 464 3.37 12.18 -6.95
C ARG A 464 2.34 11.60 -5.98
N PHE A 465 2.79 11.23 -4.79
CA PHE A 465 1.98 10.52 -3.80
C PHE A 465 1.77 11.37 -2.55
N ALA A 466 0.52 11.72 -2.24
CA ALA A 466 0.20 12.52 -1.05
C ALA A 466 0.39 11.70 0.24
N VAL A 467 1.03 12.31 1.25
CA VAL A 467 1.10 11.77 2.62
C VAL A 467 -0.16 12.19 3.33
N ARG A 468 -1.09 11.26 3.53
CA ARG A 468 -2.35 11.52 4.22
C ARG A 468 -2.87 10.25 4.87
N ARG A 469 -3.48 10.39 6.05
CA ARG A 469 -4.10 9.27 6.74
C ARG A 469 -5.33 8.79 5.95
N GLN A 470 -5.22 7.65 5.31
CA GLN A 470 -6.38 6.96 4.77
C GLN A 470 -7.12 6.25 5.90
N ALA A 471 -8.45 6.36 5.91
CA ALA A 471 -9.27 5.52 6.78
C ALA A 471 -8.95 4.05 6.50
N TYR A 472 -9.01 3.20 7.54
CA TYR A 472 -8.85 1.74 7.43
C TYR A 472 -7.57 1.18 6.76
N ALA A 473 -6.56 2.00 6.41
CA ALA A 473 -5.33 1.49 5.76
C ALA A 473 -4.51 0.51 6.62
N GLU A 474 -4.62 0.55 7.94
CA GLU A 474 -4.01 -0.44 8.84
C GLU A 474 -4.59 -1.86 8.65
N LEU A 475 -5.81 -2.00 8.10
CA LEU A 475 -6.40 -3.32 7.79
C LEU A 475 -5.54 -4.14 6.84
N LEU A 476 -4.82 -3.46 5.92
CA LEU A 476 -3.92 -4.08 4.94
C LEU A 476 -2.85 -4.98 5.57
N THR A 477 -2.56 -4.80 6.87
CA THR A 477 -1.65 -5.68 7.62
C THR A 477 -2.15 -7.12 7.74
N GLU A 478 -3.46 -7.36 7.83
CA GLU A 478 -4.03 -8.72 7.88
C GLU A 478 -3.71 -9.53 6.61
N LEU A 479 -3.45 -8.86 5.48
CA LEU A 479 -3.09 -9.49 4.22
C LEU A 479 -1.63 -9.96 4.18
N ASP A 480 -0.71 -9.39 4.98
CA ASP A 480 0.75 -9.52 4.77
C ASP A 480 1.23 -10.98 4.68
N THR A 481 0.84 -11.83 5.63
CA THR A 481 1.26 -13.25 5.63
C THR A 481 0.68 -14.04 4.45
N TRP A 482 -0.54 -13.71 4.01
CA TRP A 482 -1.15 -14.35 2.86
C TRP A 482 -0.51 -13.86 1.55
N LEU A 483 -0.24 -12.55 1.42
CA LEU A 483 0.45 -11.95 0.28
C LEU A 483 1.89 -12.45 0.14
N ASP A 484 2.64 -12.62 1.23
CA ASP A 484 3.99 -13.22 1.21
C ASP A 484 3.95 -14.71 0.82
N GLY A 485 2.86 -15.43 1.11
CA GLY A 485 2.61 -16.79 0.60
C GLY A 485 2.29 -16.79 -0.90
N PHE A 486 1.26 -16.05 -1.29
CA PHE A 486 0.80 -15.94 -2.67
C PHE A 486 1.87 -15.39 -3.61
N ALA A 487 2.66 -14.41 -3.18
CA ALA A 487 3.76 -13.87 -3.97
C ALA A 487 4.90 -14.88 -4.15
N ARG A 488 5.21 -15.73 -3.16
CA ARG A 488 6.21 -16.80 -3.35
C ARG A 488 5.75 -17.82 -4.39
N MET A 489 4.49 -18.24 -4.33
CA MET A 489 3.90 -19.15 -5.31
C MET A 489 3.79 -18.50 -6.70
N ALA A 490 3.38 -17.23 -6.80
CA ALA A 490 3.18 -16.55 -8.08
C ALA A 490 4.49 -16.24 -8.81
N ASN A 491 5.60 -16.10 -8.09
CA ASN A 491 6.94 -15.89 -8.68
C ASN A 491 7.74 -17.21 -8.85
N ASP A 492 7.13 -18.38 -8.66
CA ASP A 492 7.73 -19.67 -9.06
C ASP A 492 7.87 -19.68 -10.59
N LYS A 493 9.02 -20.13 -11.11
CA LYS A 493 9.29 -20.24 -12.55
C LYS A 493 8.30 -21.13 -13.29
N ASN A 494 7.60 -22.01 -12.58
CA ASN A 494 6.60 -22.94 -13.11
C ASN A 494 5.16 -22.45 -12.90
N ALA A 495 4.94 -21.26 -12.35
CA ALA A 495 3.60 -20.71 -12.16
C ALA A 495 2.99 -20.25 -13.49
N ALA A 496 1.71 -20.54 -13.71
CA ALA A 496 0.97 -20.00 -14.85
C ALA A 496 0.88 -18.47 -14.78
N HIS A 497 1.01 -17.78 -15.91
CA HIS A 497 1.03 -16.30 -16.00
C HIS A 497 -0.17 -15.60 -15.34
N SER A 498 -1.32 -16.29 -15.19
CA SER A 498 -2.48 -15.80 -14.44
C SER A 498 -2.16 -15.41 -12.99
N PHE A 499 -1.22 -16.11 -12.32
CA PHE A 499 -0.84 -15.83 -10.94
C PHE A 499 0.03 -14.56 -10.78
N PRO A 500 1.12 -14.33 -11.54
CA PRO A 500 1.77 -13.02 -11.64
C PRO A 500 0.78 -11.88 -11.95
N SER A 501 -0.11 -12.07 -12.94
CA SER A 501 -1.11 -11.07 -13.32
C SER A 501 -2.12 -10.78 -12.21
N ALA A 502 -2.49 -11.77 -11.38
CA ALA A 502 -3.33 -11.57 -10.21
C ALA A 502 -2.57 -10.82 -9.09
N LEU A 503 -1.30 -11.18 -8.84
CA LEU A 503 -0.44 -10.48 -7.88
C LEU A 503 -0.25 -9.00 -8.25
N ARG A 504 -0.05 -8.69 -9.54
CA ARG A 504 0.03 -7.31 -10.04
C ARG A 504 -1.27 -6.54 -9.81
N ARG A 505 -2.43 -7.14 -10.11
CA ARG A 505 -3.76 -6.55 -9.84
C ARG A 505 -3.99 -6.26 -8.36
N ILE A 506 -3.62 -7.17 -7.47
CA ILE A 506 -3.71 -6.96 -6.01
C ILE A 506 -2.80 -5.80 -5.59
N ARG A 507 -1.52 -5.80 -6.00
CA ARG A 507 -0.57 -4.73 -5.67
C ARG A 507 -1.02 -3.36 -6.17
N GLN A 508 -1.57 -3.29 -7.39
CA GLN A 508 -2.15 -2.07 -7.96
C GLN A 508 -3.35 -1.59 -7.12
N SER A 509 -4.25 -2.49 -6.73
CA SER A 509 -5.40 -2.16 -5.89
C SER A 509 -5.01 -1.67 -4.49
N ILE A 510 -3.95 -2.23 -3.89
CA ILE A 510 -3.36 -1.73 -2.63
C ILE A 510 -2.80 -0.31 -2.83
N PHE A 511 -2.03 -0.09 -3.90
CA PHE A 511 -1.43 1.22 -4.21
C PHE A 511 -2.52 2.29 -4.42
N ASP A 512 -3.54 1.99 -5.22
CA ASP A 512 -4.67 2.88 -5.49
C ASP A 512 -5.50 3.17 -4.24
N TYR A 513 -5.71 2.18 -3.36
CA TYR A 513 -6.37 2.42 -2.08
C TYR A 513 -5.54 3.34 -1.19
N CYS A 514 -4.22 3.13 -1.11
CA CYS A 514 -3.33 3.99 -0.33
C CYS A 514 -3.30 5.43 -0.88
N GLN A 515 -3.33 5.61 -2.20
CA GLN A 515 -3.30 6.94 -2.82
C GLN A 515 -4.63 7.69 -2.66
N TYR A 516 -5.77 7.02 -2.91
CA TYR A 516 -7.07 7.67 -3.08
C TYR A 516 -8.08 7.39 -1.96
N GLY A 517 -7.97 6.26 -1.28
CA GLY A 517 -8.94 5.78 -0.28
C GLY A 517 -10.31 5.43 -0.87
N GLY A 518 -11.31 5.34 0.02
CA GLY A 518 -12.72 5.19 -0.34
C GLY A 518 -13.20 3.74 -0.58
N PRO A 519 -14.50 3.48 -0.39
CA PRO A 519 -15.03 2.12 -0.29
C PRO A 519 -14.97 1.33 -1.61
N ARG A 520 -15.17 1.98 -2.76
CA ARG A 520 -15.05 1.30 -4.06
C ARG A 520 -13.63 0.77 -4.33
N ARG A 521 -12.58 1.44 -3.87
CA ARG A 521 -11.20 0.94 -4.02
C ARG A 521 -10.88 -0.17 -3.03
N MET A 522 -11.48 -0.12 -1.84
CA MET A 522 -11.46 -1.26 -0.91
C MET A 522 -12.17 -2.48 -1.50
N GLN A 523 -13.33 -2.29 -2.14
CA GLN A 523 -14.01 -3.33 -2.92
C GLN A 523 -13.11 -3.86 -4.04
N SER A 524 -12.46 -3.01 -4.84
CA SER A 524 -11.53 -3.46 -5.90
C SER A 524 -10.38 -4.32 -5.35
N LEU A 525 -9.81 -3.96 -4.20
CA LEU A 525 -8.80 -4.78 -3.53
C LEU A 525 -9.35 -6.14 -3.11
N LEU A 526 -10.50 -6.16 -2.44
CA LEU A 526 -11.16 -7.40 -2.01
C LEU A 526 -11.50 -8.29 -3.22
N ILE A 527 -12.05 -7.72 -4.30
CA ILE A 527 -12.32 -8.42 -5.57
C ILE A 527 -11.04 -9.00 -6.17
N ALA A 528 -9.95 -8.23 -6.24
CA ALA A 528 -8.67 -8.72 -6.78
C ALA A 528 -8.11 -9.91 -5.98
N VAL A 529 -8.29 -9.90 -4.66
CA VAL A 529 -7.94 -11.01 -3.76
C VAL A 529 -8.88 -12.20 -3.96
N GLY A 530 -10.19 -11.99 -4.10
CA GLY A 530 -11.17 -13.03 -4.41
C GLY A 530 -10.92 -13.70 -5.76
N GLN A 531 -10.55 -12.93 -6.79
CA GLN A 531 -10.13 -13.44 -8.10
C GLN A 531 -8.85 -14.29 -8.02
N ALA A 532 -7.89 -13.89 -7.17
CA ALA A 532 -6.71 -14.73 -6.91
C ALA A 532 -7.07 -16.05 -6.21
N GLU A 533 -8.08 -16.07 -5.34
CA GLU A 533 -8.59 -17.30 -4.74
C GLU A 533 -9.30 -18.21 -5.75
N GLN A 534 -10.10 -17.65 -6.67
CA GLN A 534 -10.71 -18.41 -7.79
C GLN A 534 -9.65 -19.17 -8.61
N LEU A 535 -8.47 -18.58 -8.86
CA LEU A 535 -7.38 -19.25 -9.56
C LEU A 535 -6.82 -20.46 -8.77
N MET A 536 -6.79 -20.37 -7.43
CA MET A 536 -6.32 -21.45 -6.57
C MET A 536 -7.33 -22.62 -6.49
N VAL A 537 -8.64 -22.35 -6.59
CA VAL A 537 -9.69 -23.40 -6.58
C VAL A 537 -9.38 -24.52 -7.58
N HIS A 538 -8.99 -24.15 -8.80
CA HIS A 538 -8.72 -25.09 -9.90
C HIS A 538 -7.25 -25.55 -9.97
N THR A 539 -6.39 -25.15 -9.03
CA THR A 539 -4.94 -25.41 -9.09
C THR A 539 -4.43 -26.10 -7.82
N PRO A 540 -4.36 -27.45 -7.77
CA PRO A 540 -3.95 -28.19 -6.56
C PRO A 540 -2.62 -27.72 -5.94
N ARG A 541 -1.56 -27.57 -6.74
CA ARG A 541 -0.24 -27.06 -6.30
C ARG A 541 -0.30 -25.66 -5.66
N ALA A 542 -1.26 -24.81 -6.07
CA ALA A 542 -1.46 -23.51 -5.43
C ALA A 542 -2.10 -23.65 -4.04
N ARG A 543 -3.05 -24.59 -3.89
CA ARG A 543 -3.70 -24.92 -2.60
C ARG A 543 -2.74 -25.48 -1.57
N GLU A 544 -1.74 -26.25 -2.00
CA GLU A 544 -0.65 -26.74 -1.15
C GLU A 544 0.21 -25.60 -0.60
N GLY A 545 0.58 -24.63 -1.45
CA GLY A 545 1.47 -23.53 -1.07
C GLY A 545 0.79 -22.37 -0.33
N VAL A 546 -0.51 -22.15 -0.53
CA VAL A 546 -1.25 -20.97 -0.03
C VAL A 546 -2.59 -21.38 0.54
N ARG A 547 -2.84 -21.08 1.83
CA ARG A 547 -4.12 -21.32 2.48
C ARG A 547 -5.20 -20.33 2.03
N PRO A 548 -6.51 -20.66 2.15
CA PRO A 548 -7.60 -19.71 1.90
C PRO A 548 -7.43 -18.49 2.80
N LEU A 549 -7.61 -17.27 2.27
CA LEU A 549 -7.49 -16.06 3.09
C LEU A 549 -8.61 -16.02 4.12
N VAL A 550 -8.31 -15.60 5.35
CA VAL A 550 -9.35 -15.23 6.33
C VAL A 550 -8.98 -13.89 6.94
N LEU A 551 -9.85 -12.91 6.71
CA LEU A 551 -9.81 -11.62 7.36
C LEU A 551 -10.55 -11.72 8.70
N LYS A 552 -10.11 -10.95 9.70
CA LYS A 552 -10.62 -11.10 11.08
C LYS A 552 -11.24 -9.82 11.61
N ASN A 553 -10.72 -8.66 11.25
CA ASN A 553 -11.25 -7.39 11.71
C ASN A 553 -12.62 -7.08 11.05
N PRO A 554 -13.71 -6.85 11.81
CA PRO A 554 -15.01 -6.51 11.24
C PRO A 554 -15.04 -5.17 10.49
N GLN A 555 -14.05 -4.29 10.70
CA GLN A 555 -13.94 -3.00 10.00
C GLN A 555 -13.74 -3.13 8.49
N TRP A 556 -13.32 -4.28 7.96
CA TRP A 556 -13.30 -4.51 6.50
C TRP A 556 -14.69 -4.36 5.88
N TRP A 557 -15.77 -4.62 6.63
CA TRP A 557 -17.14 -4.37 6.17
C TRP A 557 -17.43 -2.88 6.03
N GLU A 558 -17.09 -2.06 7.04
CA GLU A 558 -17.25 -0.60 7.02
C GLU A 558 -16.38 0.04 5.94
N ALA A 559 -15.15 -0.45 5.80
CA ALA A 559 -14.19 0.06 4.82
C ALA A 559 -14.61 -0.18 3.37
N ALA A 560 -15.48 -1.16 3.11
CA ALA A 560 -15.94 -1.55 1.79
C ALA A 560 -17.39 -1.14 1.47
N GLU A 561 -18.14 -0.59 2.42
CA GLU A 561 -19.53 -0.18 2.24
C GLU A 561 -19.63 1.07 1.33
N ASP A 562 -20.27 0.93 0.16
CA ASP A 562 -20.50 2.03 -0.80
C ASP A 562 -22.00 2.32 -1.01
N ALA A 563 -22.85 1.87 -0.10
CA ALA A 563 -24.32 1.95 -0.10
C ALA A 563 -25.02 1.25 -1.28
N SER A 564 -24.29 0.57 -2.16
CA SER A 564 -24.86 -0.03 -3.36
C SER A 564 -25.68 -1.30 -3.10
N GLU A 565 -26.59 -1.60 -4.02
CA GLU A 565 -27.41 -2.82 -3.97
C GLU A 565 -26.56 -4.08 -4.12
N GLU A 566 -25.54 -4.06 -5.01
CA GLU A 566 -24.63 -5.20 -5.17
C GLU A 566 -23.88 -5.51 -3.87
N PHE A 567 -23.38 -4.48 -3.16
CA PHE A 567 -22.65 -4.71 -1.91
C PHE A 567 -23.55 -5.28 -0.81
N ARG A 568 -24.75 -4.72 -0.62
CA ARG A 568 -25.73 -5.22 0.36
C ARG A 568 -26.15 -6.67 0.10
N LEU A 569 -26.39 -7.02 -1.17
CA LEU A 569 -26.72 -8.40 -1.58
C LEU A 569 -25.53 -9.36 -1.37
N ALA A 570 -24.32 -8.95 -1.75
CA ALA A 570 -23.11 -9.75 -1.57
C ALA A 570 -22.78 -9.99 -0.09
N GLN A 571 -22.82 -8.93 0.73
CA GLN A 571 -22.61 -9.00 2.18
C GLN A 571 -23.58 -9.99 2.83
N ALA A 572 -24.87 -9.94 2.48
CA ALA A 572 -25.87 -10.82 3.08
C ALA A 572 -25.74 -12.28 2.63
N PHE A 573 -25.37 -12.53 1.37
CA PHE A 573 -25.05 -13.87 0.88
C PHE A 573 -23.84 -14.48 1.59
N VAL A 574 -22.74 -13.73 1.70
CA VAL A 574 -21.53 -14.16 2.42
C VAL A 574 -21.77 -14.28 3.93
N SER A 575 -22.71 -13.50 4.48
CA SER A 575 -23.14 -13.56 5.88
C SER A 575 -24.16 -14.67 6.19
N LEU A 576 -24.49 -15.56 5.24
CA LEU A 576 -25.32 -16.74 5.50
C LEU A 576 -24.69 -17.61 6.59
N ARG A 577 -25.50 -18.00 7.58
CA ARG A 577 -25.05 -18.88 8.67
C ARG A 577 -24.68 -20.25 8.10
N ALA A 578 -23.64 -20.86 8.67
CA ALA A 578 -23.25 -22.22 8.30
C ALA A 578 -24.39 -23.20 8.59
N GLY A 579 -24.89 -23.21 9.84
CA GLY A 579 -25.95 -24.10 10.29
C GLY A 579 -25.64 -25.56 9.95
N ASP A 580 -26.66 -26.33 9.59
CA ASP A 580 -26.49 -27.73 9.20
C ASP A 580 -25.95 -27.93 7.77
N ALA A 581 -26.08 -26.94 6.90
CA ALA A 581 -25.52 -27.01 5.54
C ALA A 581 -23.99 -26.85 5.51
N GLY A 582 -23.40 -26.12 6.47
CA GLY A 582 -21.98 -25.77 6.50
C GLY A 582 -21.66 -24.39 5.90
N ALA A 583 -20.41 -23.95 6.04
CA ALA A 583 -19.96 -22.61 5.67
C ALA A 583 -20.18 -22.29 4.18
N ILE A 584 -20.66 -21.08 3.87
CA ILE A 584 -21.01 -20.67 2.50
C ILE A 584 -19.84 -20.82 1.51
N ARG A 585 -18.61 -20.56 1.96
CA ARG A 585 -17.37 -20.71 1.17
C ARG A 585 -17.15 -22.12 0.62
N SER A 586 -17.63 -23.16 1.33
CA SER A 586 -17.50 -24.57 0.90
C SER A 586 -18.32 -24.93 -0.34
N PHE A 587 -19.30 -24.09 -0.71
CA PHE A 587 -20.08 -24.26 -1.94
C PHE A 587 -19.48 -23.53 -3.14
N LEU A 588 -18.52 -22.62 -2.89
CA LEU A 588 -17.83 -21.82 -3.90
C LEU A 588 -16.40 -22.30 -4.16
N SER A 589 -15.78 -22.94 -3.16
CA SER A 589 -14.37 -23.36 -3.19
C SER A 589 -14.18 -24.64 -2.35
N PRO A 590 -13.15 -25.47 -2.63
CA PRO A 590 -12.90 -26.74 -1.97
C PRO A 590 -12.28 -26.54 -0.58
N VAL A 591 -13.04 -25.91 0.32
CA VAL A 591 -12.69 -25.71 1.74
C VAL A 591 -13.55 -26.58 2.65
N ASP A 592 -12.99 -26.95 3.80
CA ASP A 592 -13.69 -27.74 4.81
C ASP A 592 -14.99 -27.00 5.26
N PRO A 593 -16.17 -27.66 5.23
CA PRO A 593 -17.45 -27.04 5.60
C PRO A 593 -17.53 -26.49 7.03
N THR A 594 -16.68 -26.99 7.91
CA THR A 594 -16.53 -26.58 9.32
C THR A 594 -15.32 -25.66 9.53
N LYS A 595 -14.22 -25.90 8.81
CA LYS A 595 -12.96 -25.15 8.88
C LYS A 595 -12.72 -24.37 7.58
N TYR A 596 -13.50 -23.32 7.34
CA TYR A 596 -13.46 -22.48 6.13
C TYR A 596 -12.10 -21.77 5.83
N TRP A 597 -11.07 -21.99 6.65
CA TRP A 597 -9.68 -21.54 6.51
C TRP A 597 -8.73 -22.66 6.03
N GLN A 598 -9.25 -23.83 5.67
CA GLN A 598 -8.49 -25.00 5.27
C GLN A 598 -9.08 -25.60 3.98
N TRP A 599 -8.22 -25.92 3.01
CA TRP A 599 -8.61 -26.70 1.83
C TRP A 599 -8.91 -28.15 2.20
N ILE A 600 -9.87 -28.79 1.52
CA ILE A 600 -10.07 -30.24 1.63
C ILE A 600 -8.95 -31.00 0.93
N GLU A 601 -8.52 -32.11 1.55
CA GLU A 601 -7.46 -33.00 1.05
C GLU A 601 -7.97 -33.95 -0.03
N GLN A 602 -9.26 -34.31 0.01
CA GLN A 602 -9.93 -35.18 -0.97
C GLN A 602 -10.88 -34.40 -1.88
N GLU A 603 -11.08 -34.89 -3.10
CA GLU A 603 -11.96 -34.28 -4.11
C GLU A 603 -13.47 -34.52 -3.84
N ASP A 604 -13.99 -34.16 -2.66
CA ASP A 604 -15.45 -33.93 -2.48
C ASP A 604 -15.87 -32.62 -3.17
N THR A 605 -15.59 -32.55 -4.47
CA THR A 605 -15.92 -31.47 -5.38
C THR A 605 -17.42 -31.39 -5.63
N ALA A 606 -18.19 -32.44 -5.33
CA ALA A 606 -19.64 -32.47 -5.47
C ALA A 606 -20.36 -31.39 -4.63
N ARG A 607 -19.72 -30.90 -3.55
CA ARG A 607 -20.20 -29.76 -2.75
C ARG A 607 -19.90 -28.40 -3.39
N VAL A 608 -18.85 -28.30 -4.20
CA VAL A 608 -18.44 -27.08 -4.90
C VAL A 608 -19.27 -26.94 -6.17
N VAL A 609 -20.29 -26.09 -6.11
CA VAL A 609 -21.30 -25.94 -7.18
C VAL A 609 -21.23 -24.61 -7.90
N TRP A 610 -20.35 -23.70 -7.47
CA TRP A 610 -20.07 -22.46 -8.17
C TRP A 610 -19.13 -22.71 -9.36
N GLN A 611 -19.56 -22.31 -10.55
CA GLN A 611 -18.84 -22.51 -11.81
C GLN A 611 -18.68 -21.19 -12.58
N SER A 612 -17.87 -21.23 -13.64
CA SER A 612 -17.80 -20.14 -14.62
C SER A 612 -19.14 -20.03 -15.37
N GLY A 613 -19.87 -18.94 -15.19
CA GLY A 613 -21.18 -18.76 -15.82
C GLY A 613 -22.02 -17.64 -15.20
N PRO A 614 -23.29 -17.50 -15.60
CA PRO A 614 -24.18 -16.45 -15.09
C PRO A 614 -24.40 -16.58 -13.58
N LEU A 615 -24.40 -15.44 -12.88
CA LEU A 615 -24.58 -15.38 -11.42
C LEU A 615 -25.84 -16.11 -10.94
N THR A 616 -26.95 -15.93 -11.65
CA THR A 616 -28.25 -16.52 -11.29
C THR A 616 -28.20 -18.06 -11.21
N HIS A 617 -27.51 -18.72 -12.15
CA HIS A 617 -27.30 -20.18 -12.12
C HIS A 617 -26.49 -20.60 -10.88
N ASN A 618 -25.39 -19.90 -10.60
CA ASN A 618 -24.55 -20.16 -9.44
C ASN A 618 -25.30 -19.99 -8.11
N LEU A 619 -26.11 -18.94 -7.97
CA LEU A 619 -26.95 -18.73 -6.78
C LEU A 619 -27.99 -19.84 -6.60
N VAL A 620 -28.63 -20.31 -7.68
CA VAL A 620 -29.58 -21.44 -7.62
C VAL A 620 -28.87 -22.75 -7.29
N ALA A 621 -27.71 -23.03 -7.86
CA ALA A 621 -26.94 -24.23 -7.56
C ALA A 621 -26.52 -24.28 -6.08
N VAL A 622 -26.03 -23.15 -5.54
CA VAL A 622 -25.74 -23.02 -4.10
C VAL A 622 -27.00 -23.18 -3.24
N LEU A 623 -28.13 -22.58 -3.63
CA LEU A 623 -29.41 -22.71 -2.93
C LEU A 623 -29.86 -24.18 -2.83
N GLN A 624 -29.81 -24.91 -3.95
CA GLN A 624 -30.20 -26.31 -4.03
C GLN A 624 -29.24 -27.21 -3.23
N ARG A 625 -27.91 -27.04 -3.39
CA ARG A 625 -26.94 -27.86 -2.65
C ARG A 625 -27.00 -27.60 -1.15
N ARG A 626 -27.18 -26.35 -0.71
CA ARG A 626 -27.36 -26.02 0.72
C ARG A 626 -28.59 -26.70 1.32
N LEU A 627 -29.72 -26.72 0.61
CA LEU A 627 -30.91 -27.46 1.04
C LEU A 627 -30.62 -28.96 1.22
N LEU A 628 -29.98 -29.58 0.22
CA LEU A 628 -29.66 -31.01 0.23
C LEU A 628 -28.73 -31.37 1.41
N GLU A 629 -27.68 -30.58 1.66
CA GLU A 629 -26.78 -30.78 2.81
C GLU A 629 -27.50 -30.61 4.15
N GLY A 630 -28.40 -29.62 4.26
CA GLY A 630 -29.20 -29.40 5.46
C GLY A 630 -30.11 -30.60 5.80
N VAL A 631 -30.79 -31.17 4.79
CA VAL A 631 -31.60 -32.39 4.96
C VAL A 631 -30.72 -33.59 5.30
N ARG A 632 -29.60 -33.79 4.57
CA ARG A 632 -28.67 -34.91 4.81
C ARG A 632 -28.16 -34.95 6.24
N LYS A 633 -27.82 -33.79 6.82
CA LYS A 633 -27.30 -33.70 8.19
C LYS A 633 -28.41 -33.81 9.24
N ALA A 634 -29.60 -33.26 9.00
CA ALA A 634 -30.76 -33.45 9.89
C ALA A 634 -31.11 -34.94 10.06
N ASN A 635 -31.21 -35.68 8.95
CA ASN A 635 -31.47 -37.11 8.94
C ASN A 635 -30.35 -37.91 9.64
N ALA A 636 -29.09 -37.46 9.52
CA ALA A 636 -27.97 -38.08 10.23
C ALA A 636 -28.07 -37.87 11.76
N SER A 637 -28.46 -36.67 12.22
CA SER A 637 -28.62 -36.41 13.66
C SER A 637 -29.77 -37.16 14.32
N GLU A 638 -30.81 -37.55 13.57
CA GLU A 638 -31.90 -38.41 14.08
C GLU A 638 -31.45 -39.86 14.30
N SER A 639 -30.32 -40.28 13.71
CA SER A 639 -29.77 -41.65 13.83
C SER A 639 -28.77 -41.84 14.97
N SER A 640 -28.43 -40.78 15.71
CA SER A 640 -27.48 -40.82 16.83
C SER A 640 -28.16 -40.40 18.14
N ASP A 641 -28.14 -41.28 19.14
CA ASP A 641 -28.82 -41.11 20.45
C ASP A 641 -28.21 -40.01 21.36
N THR A 642 -27.39 -39.12 20.80
CA THR A 642 -26.69 -38.05 21.52
C THR A 642 -27.56 -36.79 21.57
N ARG A 643 -28.03 -36.43 22.77
CA ARG A 643 -28.77 -35.18 23.01
C ARG A 643 -28.02 -33.97 22.41
N PRO A 644 -28.67 -33.11 21.61
CA PRO A 644 -28.02 -31.95 21.03
C PRO A 644 -27.62 -30.95 22.12
N SER A 645 -26.32 -30.63 22.20
CA SER A 645 -25.81 -29.61 23.10
C SER A 645 -26.25 -28.20 22.64
N THR A 646 -26.45 -27.34 23.63
CA THR A 646 -27.20 -26.07 23.56
C THR A 646 -26.85 -25.09 22.43
N LYS A 647 -27.92 -24.51 21.84
CA LYS A 647 -28.11 -23.08 21.49
C LYS A 647 -27.93 -22.52 20.06
N GLU A 648 -27.60 -23.28 19.03
CA GLU A 648 -27.84 -22.83 17.63
C GLU A 648 -28.67 -23.82 16.81
N LEU A 649 -30.01 -23.69 16.89
CA LEU A 649 -30.99 -24.01 15.83
C LEU A 649 -30.66 -25.12 14.82
N GLY A 650 -30.44 -26.34 15.31
CA GLY A 650 -30.49 -27.55 14.48
C GLY A 650 -31.84 -27.66 13.75
N GLY A 651 -31.82 -28.10 12.49
CA GLY A 651 -33.02 -28.30 11.67
C GLY A 651 -33.66 -27.03 11.10
N SER A 652 -33.09 -25.83 11.32
CA SER A 652 -33.55 -24.62 10.61
C SER A 652 -33.00 -24.57 9.19
N LYS A 653 -33.85 -24.20 8.23
CA LYS A 653 -33.47 -24.05 6.81
C LYS A 653 -32.23 -23.16 6.63
N PRO A 654 -31.32 -23.49 5.69
CA PRO A 654 -29.98 -22.89 5.57
C PRO A 654 -29.96 -21.50 4.90
N PHE A 655 -31.05 -20.74 5.05
CA PHE A 655 -31.29 -19.42 4.45
C PHE A 655 -31.23 -18.27 5.46
N ALA A 656 -30.95 -18.56 6.73
CA ALA A 656 -30.77 -17.54 7.76
C ALA A 656 -29.39 -16.88 7.62
N GLY A 657 -29.35 -15.55 7.54
CA GLY A 657 -28.13 -14.75 7.57
C GLY A 657 -27.86 -14.10 8.93
N ARG A 658 -26.64 -13.59 9.11
CA ARG A 658 -26.29 -12.63 10.17
C ARG A 658 -26.74 -11.21 9.80
N VAL A 659 -26.70 -10.89 8.51
CA VAL A 659 -27.25 -9.68 7.90
C VAL A 659 -28.54 -10.05 7.18
N SER A 660 -29.53 -9.17 7.23
CA SER A 660 -30.72 -9.21 6.38
C SER A 660 -30.66 -8.14 5.30
N VAL A 661 -31.12 -8.47 4.10
CA VAL A 661 -31.34 -7.54 3.00
C VAL A 661 -32.75 -6.93 3.12
N PRO A 662 -32.93 -5.61 2.87
CA PRO A 662 -34.24 -5.01 2.63
C PRO A 662 -34.95 -5.65 1.44
N LEU A 663 -36.30 -5.72 1.46
CA LEU A 663 -37.07 -6.30 0.36
C LEU A 663 -36.80 -5.58 -0.98
N ALA A 664 -36.71 -4.25 -0.97
CA ALA A 664 -36.48 -3.42 -2.15
C ALA A 664 -35.21 -3.82 -2.93
N SER A 665 -34.10 -4.12 -2.23
CA SER A 665 -32.86 -4.61 -2.83
C SER A 665 -33.03 -5.93 -3.57
N VAL A 666 -33.76 -6.87 -2.96
CA VAL A 666 -34.00 -8.18 -3.57
C VAL A 666 -34.93 -8.05 -4.78
N LEU A 667 -35.93 -7.16 -4.72
CA LEU A 667 -36.77 -6.84 -5.87
C LEU A 667 -35.96 -6.18 -6.99
N ASN A 668 -35.07 -5.22 -6.69
CA ASN A 668 -34.18 -4.62 -7.69
C ASN A 668 -33.29 -5.69 -8.38
N PHE A 669 -32.78 -6.68 -7.64
CA PHE A 669 -32.11 -7.84 -8.23
C PHE A 669 -33.05 -8.68 -9.12
N VAL A 670 -34.29 -8.94 -8.68
CA VAL A 670 -35.31 -9.70 -9.43
C VAL A 670 -35.71 -9.01 -10.74
N TYR A 671 -35.75 -7.67 -10.76
CA TYR A 671 -36.03 -6.86 -11.95
C TYR A 671 -34.79 -6.53 -12.81
N GLY A 672 -33.62 -7.13 -12.52
CA GLY A 672 -32.40 -6.91 -13.31
C GLY A 672 -31.79 -5.51 -13.18
N ARG A 673 -32.14 -4.75 -12.13
CA ARG A 673 -31.64 -3.39 -11.84
C ARG A 673 -30.31 -3.40 -11.05
N VAL A 674 -29.65 -4.55 -10.97
CA VAL A 674 -28.43 -4.82 -10.21
C VAL A 674 -27.43 -5.48 -11.14
N SER A 675 -26.17 -5.08 -11.09
CA SER A 675 -25.12 -5.66 -11.93
C SER A 675 -24.72 -7.05 -11.43
N ASP A 676 -25.19 -8.09 -12.11
CA ASP A 676 -24.84 -9.49 -11.82
C ASP A 676 -23.32 -9.74 -11.83
N VAL A 677 -22.58 -9.08 -12.72
CA VAL A 677 -21.11 -9.19 -12.80
C VAL A 677 -20.49 -8.66 -11.50
N ARG A 678 -20.83 -7.42 -11.13
CA ARG A 678 -20.29 -6.76 -9.92
C ARG A 678 -20.71 -7.48 -8.64
N LEU A 679 -21.95 -7.98 -8.57
CA LEU A 679 -22.44 -8.77 -7.44
C LEU A 679 -21.67 -10.11 -7.33
N GLY A 680 -21.40 -10.79 -8.45
CA GLY A 680 -20.58 -12.01 -8.47
C GLY A 680 -19.13 -11.77 -8.02
N GLU A 681 -18.51 -10.68 -8.49
CA GLU A 681 -17.16 -10.26 -8.07
C GLU A 681 -17.11 -9.91 -6.58
N LEU A 682 -18.09 -9.15 -6.08
CA LEU A 682 -18.17 -8.77 -4.66
C LEU A 682 -18.41 -9.98 -3.76
N ILE A 683 -19.23 -10.95 -4.16
CA ILE A 683 -19.40 -12.22 -3.40
C ILE A 683 -18.04 -12.88 -3.19
N TRP A 684 -17.23 -13.02 -4.24
CA TRP A 684 -15.90 -13.62 -4.15
C TRP A 684 -14.91 -12.76 -3.35
N GLY A 685 -14.92 -11.44 -3.52
CA GLY A 685 -14.06 -10.55 -2.76
C GLY A 685 -14.38 -10.52 -1.26
N LEU A 686 -15.63 -10.77 -0.88
CA LEU A 686 -16.08 -10.78 0.50
C LEU A 686 -15.98 -12.16 1.18
N LEU A 687 -15.79 -13.26 0.43
CA LEU A 687 -15.62 -14.61 1.01
C LEU A 687 -14.60 -14.72 2.16
N PRO A 688 -13.44 -14.01 2.17
CA PRO A 688 -12.53 -14.00 3.32
C PRO A 688 -13.14 -13.52 4.64
N LEU A 689 -14.27 -12.83 4.60
CA LEU A 689 -15.06 -12.35 5.75
C LEU A 689 -16.24 -13.26 6.12
N ALA A 690 -16.43 -14.42 5.46
CA ALA A 690 -17.56 -15.33 5.70
C ALA A 690 -17.67 -15.85 7.17
N GLY A 691 -16.61 -15.73 7.97
CA GLY A 691 -16.63 -16.02 9.40
C GLY A 691 -16.88 -14.83 10.32
N VAL A 692 -16.81 -13.59 9.80
CA VAL A 692 -16.79 -12.34 10.59
C VAL A 692 -18.18 -11.70 10.60
N ASN A 693 -18.68 -11.38 11.79
CA ASN A 693 -19.92 -10.62 11.93
C ASN A 693 -19.67 -9.15 11.51
N PRO A 694 -20.48 -8.55 10.61
CA PRO A 694 -20.42 -7.12 10.37
C PRO A 694 -20.91 -6.32 11.59
N PRO A 695 -20.43 -5.07 11.75
CA PRO A 695 -20.73 -4.26 12.93
C PRO A 695 -22.20 -3.85 13.03
N SER A 696 -22.64 -3.54 14.26
CA SER A 696 -24.04 -3.25 14.56
C SER A 696 -24.56 -1.96 13.92
N LYS A 697 -23.69 -0.96 13.68
CA LYS A 697 -24.08 0.32 13.06
C LYS A 697 -24.69 0.14 11.67
N SER A 698 -24.08 -0.71 10.84
CA SER A 698 -24.60 -1.08 9.51
C SER A 698 -26.04 -1.63 9.58
N GLN A 699 -26.40 -2.32 10.68
CA GLN A 699 -27.75 -2.84 10.88
C GLN A 699 -28.79 -1.77 11.25
N HIS A 700 -28.37 -0.62 11.78
CA HIS A 700 -29.27 0.51 12.04
C HIS A 700 -29.57 1.30 10.76
N GLU A 701 -28.57 1.52 9.90
CA GLU A 701 -28.75 2.18 8.60
C GLU A 701 -29.61 1.33 7.64
N LEU A 702 -29.42 -0.01 7.64
CA LEU A 702 -30.31 -0.93 6.93
C LEU A 702 -31.77 -0.85 7.42
N ARG A 703 -32.00 -0.62 8.72
CA ARG A 703 -33.36 -0.39 9.27
C ARG A 703 -33.94 0.96 8.89
N ALA A 704 -33.11 2.00 8.76
CA ALA A 704 -33.55 3.30 8.25
C ALA A 704 -33.98 3.21 6.77
N LEU A 705 -33.20 2.52 5.93
CA LEU A 705 -33.55 2.28 4.52
C LEU A 705 -34.83 1.42 4.37
N GLN A 706 -35.07 0.47 5.28
CA GLN A 706 -36.31 -0.31 5.33
C GLN A 706 -37.57 0.55 5.56
N ALA A 707 -37.45 1.68 6.25
CA ALA A 707 -38.58 2.57 6.53
C ALA A 707 -39.00 3.44 5.32
N VAL A 708 -38.08 3.73 4.39
CA VAL A 708 -38.24 4.84 3.43
C VAL A 708 -38.66 4.43 2.01
N GLY A 709 -38.43 3.18 1.57
CA GLY A 709 -38.50 2.86 0.12
C GLY A 709 -39.04 1.50 -0.34
N SER A 710 -39.70 0.71 0.52
CA SER A 710 -40.17 -0.64 0.13
C SER A 710 -41.53 -0.67 -0.61
N TRP A 711 -42.21 0.46 -0.72
CA TRP A 711 -43.64 0.54 -1.07
C TRP A 711 -43.95 0.69 -2.56
N GLU A 712 -42.99 1.16 -3.37
CA GLU A 712 -43.20 1.51 -4.79
C GLU A 712 -42.82 0.40 -5.78
N ILE A 713 -42.00 -0.57 -5.38
CA ILE A 713 -41.55 -1.66 -6.28
C ILE A 713 -42.58 -2.80 -6.24
N PRO A 714 -43.19 -3.19 -7.37
CA PRO A 714 -44.14 -4.30 -7.39
C PRO A 714 -43.50 -5.59 -6.88
N ILE A 715 -44.26 -6.40 -6.14
CA ILE A 715 -43.78 -7.68 -5.59
C ILE A 715 -44.34 -8.80 -6.48
N PRO A 716 -43.51 -9.56 -7.21
CA PRO A 716 -43.98 -10.72 -7.97
C PRO A 716 -44.61 -11.75 -7.03
N TRP A 717 -45.86 -12.16 -7.29
CA TRP A 717 -46.56 -13.12 -6.43
C TRP A 717 -45.74 -14.40 -6.18
N ALA A 718 -45.14 -14.93 -7.24
CA ALA A 718 -44.26 -16.09 -7.22
C ALA A 718 -43.05 -15.92 -6.28
N TYR A 719 -42.46 -14.73 -6.20
CA TYR A 719 -41.42 -14.43 -5.22
C TYR A 719 -41.98 -14.53 -3.80
N ALA A 720 -43.08 -13.82 -3.53
CA ALA A 720 -43.63 -13.70 -2.19
C ALA A 720 -43.98 -15.06 -1.59
N VAL A 721 -44.80 -15.88 -2.27
CA VAL A 721 -45.19 -17.20 -1.74
C VAL A 721 -44.01 -18.16 -1.64
N SER A 722 -43.06 -18.12 -2.58
CA SER A 722 -41.85 -18.96 -2.52
C SER A 722 -40.93 -18.53 -1.38
N LYS A 723 -40.83 -17.23 -1.09
CA LYS A 723 -40.01 -16.69 0.00
C LYS A 723 -40.61 -17.00 1.37
N LEU A 724 -41.95 -17.00 1.51
CA LEU A 724 -42.61 -17.52 2.72
C LEU A 724 -42.26 -19.00 2.94
N VAL A 725 -42.38 -19.85 1.91
CA VAL A 725 -41.98 -21.27 1.98
C VAL A 725 -40.49 -21.43 2.30
N CYS A 726 -39.61 -20.59 1.75
CA CYS A 726 -38.17 -20.61 2.02
C CYS A 726 -37.75 -19.78 3.25
N SER A 727 -38.65 -19.41 4.16
CA SER A 727 -38.29 -18.69 5.39
C SER A 727 -37.75 -19.61 6.48
N SER A 728 -36.78 -19.13 7.26
CA SER A 728 -36.17 -19.91 8.35
C SER A 728 -37.17 -20.21 9.47
N ASN A 729 -36.96 -21.30 10.22
CA ASN A 729 -37.91 -21.74 11.25
C ASN A 729 -38.07 -20.69 12.36
N VAL A 730 -37.01 -19.93 12.68
CA VAL A 730 -37.06 -18.78 13.60
C VAL A 730 -38.02 -17.70 13.10
N GLN A 731 -37.94 -17.36 11.82
CA GLN A 731 -38.78 -16.33 11.22
C GLN A 731 -40.23 -16.81 11.11
N LEU A 732 -40.45 -18.08 10.76
CA LEU A 732 -41.78 -18.68 10.72
C LEU A 732 -42.46 -18.66 12.11
N ALA A 733 -41.74 -19.04 13.16
CA ALA A 733 -42.25 -19.00 14.52
C ALA A 733 -42.55 -17.57 15.00
N ARG A 734 -41.70 -16.59 14.65
CA ARG A 734 -41.89 -15.17 15.02
C ARG A 734 -42.99 -14.45 14.26
N VAL A 735 -43.20 -14.80 12.99
CA VAL A 735 -44.16 -14.10 12.10
C VAL A 735 -45.52 -14.77 12.11
N PHE A 736 -45.59 -16.10 12.18
CA PHE A 736 -46.82 -16.88 12.04
C PHE A 736 -47.13 -17.81 13.23
N GLY A 737 -46.25 -17.94 14.22
CA GLY A 737 -46.42 -18.90 15.32
C GLY A 737 -46.18 -20.37 14.95
N ILE A 738 -45.82 -20.69 13.70
CA ILE A 738 -45.63 -22.07 13.21
C ILE A 738 -44.16 -22.51 13.30
N SER A 739 -43.92 -23.76 13.64
CA SER A 739 -42.57 -24.31 13.83
C SER A 739 -41.80 -24.55 12.52
N GLN A 740 -42.48 -25.00 11.46
CA GLN A 740 -41.84 -25.34 10.18
C GLN A 740 -42.81 -25.30 8.98
N VAL A 741 -42.24 -25.05 7.81
CA VAL A 741 -42.88 -25.22 6.49
C VAL A 741 -41.89 -25.97 5.60
N PRO A 742 -42.09 -27.26 5.31
CA PRO A 742 -41.19 -28.02 4.43
C PRO A 742 -41.07 -27.36 3.04
N VAL A 743 -39.87 -27.34 2.45
CA VAL A 743 -39.67 -26.84 1.08
C VAL A 743 -39.98 -27.97 0.09
N PRO A 744 -40.95 -27.83 -0.82
CA PRO A 744 -41.27 -28.87 -1.79
C PRO A 744 -40.11 -29.08 -2.77
N ALA A 745 -39.73 -30.33 -3.03
CA ALA A 745 -38.61 -30.67 -3.92
C ALA A 745 -38.75 -30.06 -5.33
N GLU A 746 -39.99 -29.93 -5.82
CA GLU A 746 -40.28 -29.37 -7.15
C GLU A 746 -40.26 -27.85 -7.22
N LEU A 747 -40.28 -27.12 -6.10
CA LEU A 747 -40.47 -25.67 -6.09
C LEU A 747 -39.35 -24.94 -6.85
N ILE A 748 -38.09 -25.21 -6.49
CA ILE A 748 -36.94 -24.55 -7.11
C ILE A 748 -36.73 -25.04 -8.56
N PRO A 749 -36.81 -26.35 -8.90
CA PRO A 749 -36.78 -26.81 -10.28
C PRO A 749 -37.86 -26.22 -11.20
N ARG A 750 -39.10 -26.00 -10.70
CA ARG A 750 -40.17 -25.34 -11.47
C ARG A 750 -39.82 -23.87 -11.75
N LEU A 751 -39.37 -23.11 -10.75
CA LEU A 751 -38.87 -21.74 -10.96
C LEU A 751 -37.69 -21.70 -11.95
N ASN A 752 -36.70 -22.56 -11.75
CA ASN A 752 -35.50 -22.66 -12.58
C ASN A 752 -35.82 -22.97 -14.06
N SER A 753 -36.86 -23.75 -14.32
CA SER A 753 -37.36 -24.07 -15.67
C SER A 753 -38.38 -23.06 -16.22
N GLY A 754 -38.51 -21.87 -15.62
CA GLY A 754 -39.42 -20.81 -16.07
C GLY A 754 -40.91 -21.07 -15.80
N ARG A 755 -41.25 -22.19 -15.13
CA ARG A 755 -42.63 -22.58 -14.79
C ARG A 755 -43.12 -21.87 -13.53
N VAL A 756 -43.23 -20.54 -13.63
CA VAL A 756 -43.46 -19.61 -12.51
C VAL A 756 -44.85 -19.78 -11.88
N GLU A 757 -45.92 -19.94 -12.67
CA GLU A 757 -47.28 -20.17 -12.17
C GLU A 757 -47.37 -21.54 -11.45
N ASP A 758 -46.83 -22.57 -12.09
CA ASP A 758 -46.68 -23.94 -11.59
C ASP A 758 -45.94 -24.01 -10.23
N ALA A 759 -44.85 -23.25 -10.08
CA ALA A 759 -44.11 -23.12 -8.84
C ALA A 759 -44.94 -22.41 -7.76
N SER A 760 -45.67 -21.36 -8.13
CA SER A 760 -46.51 -20.58 -7.23
C SER A 760 -47.66 -21.43 -6.67
N HIS A 761 -48.30 -22.28 -7.48
CA HIS A 761 -49.31 -23.25 -7.00
C HIS A 761 -48.71 -24.33 -6.09
N VAL A 762 -47.45 -24.74 -6.28
CA VAL A 762 -46.74 -25.63 -5.34
C VAL A 762 -46.47 -24.93 -4.01
N ALA A 763 -46.03 -23.68 -4.03
CA ALA A 763 -45.80 -22.89 -2.83
C ALA A 763 -47.10 -22.65 -2.04
N VAL A 764 -48.16 -22.20 -2.69
CA VAL A 764 -49.48 -21.95 -2.06
C VAL A 764 -50.02 -23.22 -1.40
N ARG A 765 -50.03 -24.36 -2.10
CA ARG A 765 -50.49 -25.65 -1.52
C ARG A 765 -49.67 -26.05 -0.29
N ARG A 766 -48.37 -25.78 -0.26
CA ARG A 766 -47.50 -26.07 0.90
C ARG A 766 -47.74 -25.12 2.07
N LEU A 767 -48.06 -23.85 1.82
CA LEU A 767 -48.45 -22.89 2.87
C LEU A 767 -49.80 -23.32 3.48
N GLN A 768 -50.79 -23.65 2.66
CA GLN A 768 -52.08 -24.21 3.11
C GLN A 768 -51.91 -25.49 3.94
N ALA A 769 -51.13 -26.45 3.45
CA ALA A 769 -50.81 -27.69 4.17
C ALA A 769 -49.95 -27.49 5.44
N SER A 770 -49.50 -26.27 5.71
CA SER A 770 -48.80 -25.85 6.93
C SER A 770 -49.68 -24.99 7.86
N GLY A 771 -50.99 -24.89 7.59
CA GLY A 771 -51.93 -24.13 8.42
C GLY A 771 -52.03 -22.64 8.10
N LEU A 772 -51.39 -22.17 7.03
CA LEU A 772 -51.48 -20.77 6.59
C LEU A 772 -52.61 -20.60 5.57
N SER A 773 -53.52 -19.65 5.84
CA SER A 773 -54.62 -19.28 4.95
C SER A 773 -54.43 -17.88 4.39
N SER A 774 -55.04 -17.59 3.25
CA SER A 774 -55.09 -16.26 2.63
C SER A 774 -56.24 -16.22 1.62
N PRO A 775 -56.97 -15.10 1.48
CA PRO A 775 -58.04 -14.96 0.50
C PRO A 775 -57.54 -15.14 -0.94
N PHE A 776 -56.26 -14.86 -1.19
CA PHE A 776 -55.64 -14.95 -2.52
C PHE A 776 -55.18 -16.36 -2.90
N PHE A 777 -55.18 -17.32 -1.97
CA PHE A 777 -54.74 -18.70 -2.24
C PHE A 777 -55.71 -19.50 -3.12
N HIS A 778 -56.92 -18.99 -3.38
CA HIS A 778 -57.92 -19.62 -4.25
C HIS A 778 -57.88 -19.13 -5.70
N LEU A 779 -56.95 -18.23 -6.06
CA LEU A 779 -56.81 -17.70 -7.41
C LEU A 779 -56.39 -18.80 -8.41
N LYS A 780 -57.25 -19.06 -9.41
CA LYS A 780 -57.03 -20.08 -10.46
C LYS A 780 -56.01 -19.66 -11.53
N ARG A 781 -55.75 -18.36 -11.67
CA ARG A 781 -54.68 -17.79 -12.49
C ARG A 781 -53.87 -16.87 -11.61
N ILE A 782 -52.56 -17.01 -11.66
CA ILE A 782 -51.65 -16.23 -10.83
C ILE A 782 -51.15 -15.04 -11.66
N PRO A 783 -51.11 -13.80 -11.10
CA PRO A 783 -50.55 -12.67 -11.82
C PRO A 783 -49.07 -12.91 -12.16
N ILE A 784 -48.79 -13.24 -13.42
CA ILE A 784 -47.44 -13.34 -13.95
C ILE A 784 -46.95 -11.92 -14.22
N THR A 785 -45.85 -11.51 -13.60
CA THR A 785 -45.15 -10.26 -13.93
C THR A 785 -44.31 -10.51 -15.19
N PRO A 786 -44.65 -9.96 -16.38
CA PRO A 786 -44.05 -10.41 -17.65
C PRO A 786 -42.54 -10.14 -17.79
N GLN A 787 -42.00 -9.27 -16.94
CA GLN A 787 -40.61 -8.81 -16.95
C GLN A 787 -39.69 -9.62 -16.01
N VAL A 788 -40.19 -10.71 -15.41
CA VAL A 788 -39.50 -11.41 -14.30
C VAL A 788 -39.21 -12.87 -14.66
N GLU A 789 -37.93 -13.19 -14.80
CA GLU A 789 -37.45 -14.53 -15.11
C GLU A 789 -37.56 -15.49 -13.91
N GLY A 790 -38.05 -16.73 -14.16
CA GLY A 790 -38.15 -17.78 -13.13
C GLY A 790 -36.80 -18.17 -12.50
N LEU A 791 -35.72 -18.18 -13.30
CA LEU A 791 -34.35 -18.42 -12.83
C LEU A 791 -33.89 -17.33 -11.84
N ARG A 792 -34.17 -16.06 -12.14
CA ARG A 792 -33.81 -14.90 -11.30
C ARG A 792 -34.65 -14.86 -10.02
N LEU A 793 -35.93 -15.26 -10.10
CA LEU A 793 -36.77 -15.54 -8.92
C LEU A 793 -36.17 -16.63 -8.04
N ALA A 794 -35.78 -17.78 -8.60
CA ALA A 794 -35.16 -18.87 -7.84
C ALA A 794 -33.86 -18.40 -7.14
N ALA A 795 -32.98 -17.70 -7.87
CA ALA A 795 -31.74 -17.15 -7.35
C ALA A 795 -32.00 -16.21 -6.15
N SER A 796 -33.01 -15.35 -6.24
CA SER A 796 -33.34 -14.36 -5.21
C SER A 796 -33.77 -14.96 -3.85
N LEU A 797 -34.19 -16.23 -3.81
CA LEU A 797 -34.61 -16.89 -2.58
C LEU A 797 -33.47 -17.09 -1.58
N VAL A 798 -32.22 -17.06 -2.05
CA VAL A 798 -31.02 -17.25 -1.22
C VAL A 798 -30.75 -16.07 -0.29
N PHE A 799 -31.22 -14.86 -0.64
CA PHE A 799 -30.96 -13.66 0.15
C PHE A 799 -31.83 -13.62 1.42
N PRO A 800 -31.24 -13.49 2.62
CA PRO A 800 -31.99 -13.45 3.87
C PRO A 800 -32.75 -12.12 4.00
N LEU A 801 -34.09 -12.15 4.09
CA LEU A 801 -34.88 -10.96 4.41
C LEU A 801 -34.92 -10.71 5.92
N SER A 802 -35.25 -9.48 6.32
CA SER A 802 -35.49 -9.18 7.74
C SER A 802 -36.82 -9.78 8.20
N THR A 803 -37.03 -9.84 9.52
CA THR A 803 -38.33 -10.29 10.07
C THR A 803 -39.44 -9.27 9.75
N SER A 804 -39.11 -7.99 9.62
CA SER A 804 -40.06 -6.93 9.23
C SER A 804 -40.47 -7.07 7.76
N ASP A 805 -39.50 -7.14 6.85
CA ASP A 805 -39.73 -7.36 5.42
C ASP A 805 -40.56 -8.64 5.15
N LEU A 806 -40.30 -9.70 5.93
CA LEU A 806 -41.07 -10.94 5.83
C LEU A 806 -42.52 -10.79 6.32
N ARG A 807 -42.75 -10.04 7.41
CA ARG A 807 -44.11 -9.69 7.86
C ARG A 807 -44.83 -8.82 6.83
N HIS A 808 -44.15 -7.85 6.21
CA HIS A 808 -44.72 -7.06 5.12
C HIS A 808 -45.11 -7.95 3.92
N LEU A 809 -44.27 -8.90 3.51
CA LEU A 809 -44.65 -9.92 2.50
C LEU A 809 -45.87 -10.74 2.91
N ALA A 810 -45.99 -11.11 4.19
CA ALA A 810 -47.13 -11.85 4.71
C ALA A 810 -48.44 -11.05 4.67
N ILE A 811 -48.40 -9.76 4.98
CA ILE A 811 -49.54 -8.83 4.87
C ILE A 811 -49.92 -8.65 3.39
N ARG A 812 -48.95 -8.38 2.51
CA ARG A 812 -49.18 -8.23 1.06
C ARG A 812 -49.71 -9.50 0.38
N THR A 813 -49.43 -10.68 0.94
CA THR A 813 -49.99 -11.96 0.48
C THR A 813 -51.29 -12.36 1.19
N GLY A 814 -51.84 -11.51 2.06
CA GLY A 814 -53.08 -11.75 2.80
C GLY A 814 -53.01 -12.90 3.81
N VAL A 815 -51.80 -13.32 4.20
CA VAL A 815 -51.59 -14.41 5.19
C VAL A 815 -51.66 -13.89 6.63
N ILE A 816 -51.36 -12.61 6.82
CA ILE A 816 -51.54 -11.89 8.09
C ILE A 816 -52.43 -10.68 7.79
N ALA A 817 -53.40 -10.42 8.67
CA ALA A 817 -54.21 -9.21 8.59
C ALA A 817 -53.36 -7.97 8.85
N GLU A 818 -53.62 -6.89 8.14
CA GLU A 818 -53.01 -5.59 8.42
C GLU A 818 -53.53 -5.08 9.77
N GLU A 819 -52.70 -5.18 10.81
CA GLU A 819 -52.98 -4.52 12.09
C GLU A 819 -52.99 -3.02 11.81
N LYS A 820 -54.16 -2.38 11.92
CA LYS A 820 -54.24 -0.91 12.00
C LYS A 820 -53.38 -0.49 13.19
N GLU A 821 -52.26 0.17 12.93
CA GLU A 821 -51.50 0.82 13.98
C GLU A 821 -52.47 1.72 14.75
N LYS A 822 -52.65 1.44 16.03
CA LYS A 822 -53.27 2.41 16.92
C LYS A 822 -52.32 3.59 16.95
N GLU A 823 -52.79 4.74 16.50
CA GLU A 823 -52.14 6.02 16.78
C GLU A 823 -51.85 6.06 18.29
N VAL A 824 -50.57 5.98 18.63
CA VAL A 824 -50.12 6.33 19.98
C VAL A 824 -50.26 7.84 20.02
N PRO A 825 -51.15 8.41 20.86
CA PRO A 825 -51.31 9.85 20.91
C PRO A 825 -49.97 10.45 21.33
N VAL A 826 -49.47 11.36 20.50
CA VAL A 826 -48.33 12.20 20.85
C VAL A 826 -48.77 13.03 22.06
N LEU A 827 -48.18 12.76 23.22
CA LEU A 827 -48.26 13.67 24.35
C LEU A 827 -47.45 14.91 24.00
N GLU A 828 -48.08 16.07 24.17
CA GLU A 828 -47.50 17.41 23.92
C GLU A 828 -46.26 17.70 24.78
#